data_AF-A0A2W5MW57-F1
#
_entry.id   AF-A0A2W5MW57-F1
#
_cell.length_a   1.000
_cell.length_b   1.000
_cell.length_c   1.000
_cell.angle_alpha   90.00
_cell.angle_beta   90.00
_cell.angle_gamma   90.00
#
_symmetry.space_group_name_H-M   'P 1'
#
loop_
_entity.id
_entity.type
_entity.pdbx_description
1 polymer ?
#
loop_
_entity_poly.entity_id
_entity_poly.type
_entity_poly.pdbx_seq_one_letter_code
_entity_poly.pdbx_strand_id
1 'polypeptide(L)'
;RSVRVKDADCYPAAANAPCGETLTVLDGRGRPYRTLEYDRAGTDVGSSSGARATTTWLNPLGWLTKVSDPRGSLWTYAYDSFGNQTQSKDPDLGTWKMEYDASGNLLKQTDAKSQVITFQYDLLDRRTKKVAGGVTFTSGYDTARSGYFNVGQLTRLTDGAQVITYDYARLGGLAKESHTLEDRTYTIETSFTSNGLVSGIRLPSSANGASNASAGSYGYDAGDRPISFGTAVSAIAYDAWDNPTTLRYGNGITETRSYSATRGWLTAVEVAKGSDVRLNTRLTRSASGLITQSNTLNAFGRFNYVYDYAGRVRSSTNFGGKPDYTQAFTYDAAGSMRSKTGIGAYAYPAATAARPHAPTSVAGVAFSYDANGNMTKGLDGKVLTYDVENRVKTAKLGSATTTYAYGADGTRLKATAGGATTLTIGPIEVRNFKGTGGETLILYPAPWFRVTGGTTSVLHRDQVDSIQAITGGGGGVVKDTTYQPFGEARDATSIENPISPSESHGYIGERYDAGPELQFLNARYYDPKLSLFTSPDWLDVTLPGVGTNRFAYAGNSPVNMSDPGGNCPMCAAAGFGALAGLAGQFASDVYGVLQGGEWSSARDYAASAAAGAVAGATLGLATPAVVGVGTGVVAGAASGVTGTVAGGLYRDGQMPSVGEQLTGAAIGGAFGGFLRPMARPLTRETPAIPEVAPAKTYVGIDIEASWGNPRTLADHFARHGADFGAVDQDAYARMASQFFERALAKGLPTRIDAKGGIRVYDPDANTFGAYNANGTTKTFYRPTSPTYWDRQPGNGPTIFGGPR
;
A
#
# COMPACT_ATOMS: atom_id res chain seq x y z
N ARG A 1 -15.93 27.58 -17.74
CA ARG A 1 -17.11 26.87 -17.17
C ARG A 1 -16.69 26.23 -15.85
N SER A 2 -17.57 26.08 -14.86
CA SER A 2 -17.26 25.36 -13.61
C SER A 2 -18.33 24.32 -13.28
N VAL A 3 -17.91 23.22 -12.67
CA VAL A 3 -18.78 22.13 -12.21
C VAL A 3 -18.55 21.94 -10.71
N ARG A 4 -19.63 21.90 -9.93
CA ARG A 4 -19.58 21.62 -8.49
C ARG A 4 -20.18 20.23 -8.25
N VAL A 5 -19.45 19.39 -7.54
CA VAL A 5 -19.88 18.04 -7.17
C VAL A 5 -19.87 17.94 -5.64
N LYS A 6 -20.92 17.33 -5.08
CA LYS A 6 -20.96 16.94 -3.68
C LYS A 6 -20.52 15.49 -3.57
N ASP A 7 -19.78 15.17 -2.52
CA ASP A 7 -19.33 13.82 -2.19
C ASP A 7 -20.49 12.79 -2.24
N ALA A 8 -20.25 11.62 -2.84
CA ALA A 8 -21.26 10.58 -3.07
C ALA A 8 -21.63 9.83 -1.78
N ASP A 9 -20.73 9.82 -0.79
CA ASP A 9 -20.95 9.22 0.54
C ASP A 9 -21.77 10.13 1.49
N CYS A 10 -22.38 11.19 0.93
CA CYS A 10 -23.37 11.98 1.61
C CYS A 10 -24.64 11.17 1.87
N TYR A 11 -24.83 10.76 3.12
CA TYR A 11 -26.05 10.07 3.55
C TYR A 11 -27.31 10.88 3.17
N PRO A 12 -28.34 10.30 2.50
CA PRO A 12 -29.43 11.09 1.93
C PRO A 12 -30.48 11.58 2.92
N ALA A 13 -30.36 11.34 4.23
CA ALA A 13 -31.51 11.48 5.13
C ALA A 13 -31.81 12.88 5.68
N ALA A 14 -31.01 13.91 5.35
CA ALA A 14 -31.36 15.27 5.74
C ALA A 14 -30.98 16.29 4.65
N ALA A 15 -31.91 17.18 4.31
CA ALA A 15 -31.70 18.28 3.35
C ALA A 15 -30.55 19.25 3.75
N ASN A 16 -29.99 19.09 4.95
CA ASN A 16 -28.87 19.85 5.50
C ASN A 16 -27.65 18.95 5.85
N ALA A 17 -27.54 17.76 5.27
CA ALA A 17 -26.38 16.88 5.48
C ALA A 17 -25.09 17.58 4.99
N PRO A 18 -24.09 17.77 5.86
CA PRO A 18 -22.86 18.45 5.47
C PRO A 18 -22.03 17.57 4.52
N CYS A 19 -21.76 18.07 3.32
CA CYS A 19 -21.00 17.36 2.28
C CYS A 19 -19.66 18.04 2.01
N GLY A 20 -18.64 17.24 1.68
CA GLY A 20 -17.45 17.76 1.02
C GLY A 20 -17.84 18.24 -0.36
N GLU A 21 -17.24 19.33 -0.84
CA GLU A 21 -17.55 19.90 -2.15
C GLU A 21 -16.28 20.04 -2.98
N THR A 22 -16.36 19.53 -4.22
CA THR A 22 -15.30 19.69 -5.21
C THR A 22 -15.79 20.64 -6.30
N LEU A 23 -15.02 21.70 -6.54
CA LEU A 23 -15.25 22.66 -7.62
C LEU A 23 -14.19 22.47 -8.70
N THR A 24 -14.59 22.04 -9.89
CA THR A 24 -13.72 21.90 -11.05
C THR A 24 -13.94 23.05 -12.02
N VAL A 25 -12.87 23.72 -12.44
CA VAL A 25 -12.88 24.81 -13.42
C VAL A 25 -12.28 24.33 -14.74
N LEU A 26 -13.03 24.56 -15.82
CA LEU A 26 -12.74 24.10 -17.17
C LEU A 26 -12.25 25.24 -18.07
N ASP A 27 -11.31 24.93 -18.96
CA ASP A 27 -10.81 25.81 -20.02
C ASP A 27 -11.85 26.02 -21.14
N GLY A 28 -11.49 26.81 -22.16
CA GLY A 28 -12.37 27.09 -23.31
C GLY A 28 -12.70 25.85 -24.17
N ARG A 29 -11.99 24.73 -23.98
CA ARG A 29 -12.23 23.44 -24.64
C ARG A 29 -12.94 22.43 -23.72
N GLY A 30 -13.35 22.86 -22.53
CA GLY A 30 -14.04 22.01 -21.56
C GLY A 30 -13.11 21.10 -20.75
N ARG A 31 -11.78 21.28 -20.81
CA ARG A 31 -10.81 20.47 -20.06
C ARG A 31 -10.53 21.08 -18.69
N PRO A 32 -10.37 20.29 -17.62
CA PRO A 32 -10.06 20.82 -16.29
C PRO A 32 -8.67 21.46 -16.27
N TYR A 33 -8.57 22.66 -15.70
CA TYR A 33 -7.28 23.32 -15.45
C TYR A 33 -7.09 23.72 -13.99
N ARG A 34 -8.14 23.67 -13.17
CA ARG A 34 -8.09 23.98 -11.74
C ARG A 34 -9.18 23.23 -10.98
N THR A 35 -8.82 22.61 -9.86
CA THR A 35 -9.77 21.96 -8.94
C THR A 35 -9.62 22.53 -7.54
N LEU A 36 -10.72 22.74 -6.83
CA LEU A 36 -10.75 23.14 -5.43
C LEU A 36 -11.52 22.10 -4.64
N GLU A 37 -10.90 21.54 -3.62
CA GLU A 37 -11.50 20.60 -2.68
C GLU A 37 -11.75 21.32 -1.37
N TYR A 38 -13.02 21.45 -1.00
CA TYR A 38 -13.43 22.14 0.20
C TYR A 38 -13.74 21.18 1.34
N ASP A 39 -13.24 21.50 2.53
CA ASP A 39 -13.69 20.86 3.75
C ASP A 39 -15.19 21.14 3.98
N ARG A 40 -15.84 20.22 4.73
CA ARG A 40 -17.24 20.37 5.10
C ARG A 40 -17.42 21.58 6.03
N ALA A 41 -18.43 22.42 5.79
CA ALA A 41 -18.77 23.50 6.73
C ALA A 41 -19.33 22.97 8.08
N GLY A 42 -19.73 21.69 8.12
CA GLY A 42 -20.19 20.99 9.31
C GLY A 42 -20.01 19.49 9.21
N THR A 43 -20.24 18.76 10.29
CA THR A 43 -20.29 17.29 10.41
C THR A 43 -21.17 16.94 11.61
N ASP A 44 -21.46 15.66 11.81
CA ASP A 44 -22.11 15.14 13.01
C ASP A 44 -21.24 15.25 14.29
N VAL A 45 -19.96 15.61 14.15
CA VAL A 45 -19.02 15.75 15.27
C VAL A 45 -18.49 17.18 15.48
N GLY A 46 -18.78 18.12 14.57
CA GLY A 46 -18.33 19.51 14.70
C GLY A 46 -18.67 20.41 13.51
N SER A 47 -18.55 21.72 13.68
CA SER A 47 -18.84 22.72 12.63
C SER A 47 -17.72 23.77 12.46
N SER A 48 -17.72 24.42 11.29
CA SER A 48 -16.82 25.52 10.92
C SER A 48 -17.59 26.69 10.33
N SER A 49 -17.13 27.91 10.59
CA SER A 49 -17.57 29.11 9.88
C SER A 49 -16.75 29.42 8.63
N GLY A 50 -15.63 28.72 8.40
CA GLY A 50 -14.70 28.96 7.29
C GLY A 50 -14.46 27.71 6.44
N ALA A 51 -14.63 27.85 5.13
CA ALA A 51 -14.26 26.83 4.18
C ALA A 51 -12.73 26.84 3.98
N ARG A 52 -12.10 25.68 4.14
CA ARG A 52 -10.69 25.46 3.79
C ARG A 52 -10.67 24.80 2.42
N ALA A 53 -9.72 25.18 1.58
CA ALA A 53 -9.63 24.62 0.25
C ALA A 53 -8.20 24.22 -0.08
N THR A 54 -8.02 22.99 -0.54
CA THR A 54 -6.84 22.60 -1.30
C THR A 54 -7.12 22.88 -2.77
N THR A 55 -6.22 23.60 -3.43
CA THR A 55 -6.36 23.93 -4.86
C THR A 55 -5.27 23.25 -5.66
N THR A 56 -5.65 22.61 -6.77
CA THR A 56 -4.73 22.02 -7.74
C THR A 56 -4.87 22.73 -9.08
N TRP A 57 -3.78 22.79 -9.84
CA TRP A 57 -3.77 23.35 -11.20
C TRP A 57 -3.15 22.38 -12.18
N LEU A 58 -3.75 22.25 -13.36
CA LEU A 58 -3.32 21.38 -14.44
C LEU A 58 -2.88 22.20 -15.66
N ASN A 59 -1.90 21.70 -16.40
CA ASN A 59 -1.58 22.24 -17.71
C ASN A 59 -2.62 21.77 -18.77
N PRO A 60 -2.55 22.25 -20.03
CA PRO A 60 -3.48 21.83 -21.09
C PRO A 60 -3.43 20.33 -21.45
N LEU A 61 -2.39 19.60 -21.04
CA LEU A 61 -2.24 18.15 -21.22
C LEU A 61 -2.76 17.35 -20.01
N GLY A 62 -3.24 18.02 -18.96
CA GLY A 62 -3.76 17.39 -17.75
C GLY A 62 -2.72 17.10 -16.66
N TRP A 63 -1.46 17.54 -16.84
CA TRP A 63 -0.41 17.32 -15.84
C TRP A 63 -0.49 18.32 -14.70
N LEU A 64 -0.28 17.84 -13.47
CA LEU A 64 -0.33 18.65 -12.24
C LEU A 64 0.83 19.64 -12.19
N THR A 65 0.57 20.94 -12.24
CA THR A 65 1.62 21.97 -12.24
C THR A 65 1.79 22.66 -10.89
N LYS A 66 0.74 22.66 -10.07
CA LYS A 66 0.72 23.41 -8.81
C LYS A 66 -0.30 22.81 -7.84
N VAL A 67 0.02 22.87 -6.55
CA VAL A 67 -0.92 22.64 -5.45
C VAL A 67 -0.77 23.78 -4.44
N SER A 68 -1.87 24.18 -3.80
CA SER A 68 -1.83 25.07 -2.64
C SER A 68 -2.74 24.56 -1.54
N ASP A 69 -2.27 24.66 -0.31
CA ASP A 69 -3.05 24.31 0.88
C ASP A 69 -3.97 25.47 1.33
N PRO A 70 -4.81 25.26 2.37
CA PRO A 70 -5.66 26.30 2.92
C PRO A 70 -4.93 27.49 3.59
N ARG A 71 -3.63 27.37 3.88
CA ARG A 71 -2.78 28.46 4.41
C ARG A 71 -2.10 29.26 3.28
N GLY A 72 -2.10 28.76 2.05
CA GLY A 72 -1.43 29.34 0.89
C GLY A 72 -0.01 28.82 0.65
N SER A 73 0.43 27.75 1.32
CA SER A 73 1.71 27.09 1.01
C SER A 73 1.64 26.48 -0.39
N LEU A 74 2.79 26.37 -1.08
CA LEU A 74 2.79 26.11 -2.51
C LEU A 74 3.75 25.03 -2.98
N TRP A 75 3.21 24.05 -3.70
CA TRP A 75 3.94 23.06 -4.47
C TRP A 75 3.90 23.41 -5.94
N THR A 76 5.01 23.23 -6.65
CA THR A 76 5.07 23.40 -8.11
C THR A 76 5.86 22.30 -8.77
N TYR A 77 5.43 21.91 -9.96
CA TYR A 77 5.99 20.79 -10.71
C TYR A 77 6.33 21.21 -12.14
N ALA A 78 7.44 20.72 -12.66
CA ALA A 78 7.83 20.89 -14.05
C ALA A 78 7.99 19.53 -14.74
N TYR A 79 7.77 19.52 -16.05
CA TYR A 79 7.78 18.32 -16.86
C TYR A 79 8.59 18.53 -18.14
N ASP A 80 9.09 17.44 -18.71
CA ASP A 80 9.58 17.43 -20.09
C ASP A 80 8.42 17.34 -21.10
N SER A 81 8.74 17.23 -22.39
CA SER A 81 7.73 17.11 -23.46
C SER A 81 6.98 15.78 -23.46
N PHE A 82 7.47 14.76 -22.77
CA PHE A 82 6.87 13.43 -22.68
C PHE A 82 6.01 13.26 -21.43
N GLY A 83 6.03 14.23 -20.51
CA GLY A 83 5.26 14.19 -19.27
C GLY A 83 6.02 13.62 -18.08
N ASN A 84 7.33 13.39 -18.22
CA ASN A 84 8.16 13.01 -17.10
C ASN A 84 8.43 14.24 -16.22
N GLN A 85 8.26 14.10 -14.91
CA GLN A 85 8.42 15.21 -13.97
C GLN A 85 9.89 15.55 -13.76
N THR A 86 10.39 16.64 -14.31
CA THR A 86 11.82 17.03 -14.21
C THR A 86 12.15 17.83 -12.94
N GLN A 87 11.14 18.40 -12.28
CA GLN A 87 11.32 19.13 -11.03
C GLN A 87 10.07 19.04 -10.16
N SER A 88 10.29 18.94 -8.85
CA SER A 88 9.30 19.31 -7.83
C SER A 88 9.90 20.33 -6.89
N LYS A 89 9.11 21.35 -6.58
CA LYS A 89 9.42 22.32 -5.55
C LYS A 89 8.33 22.21 -4.49
N ASP A 90 8.73 21.70 -3.35
CA ASP A 90 7.91 21.49 -2.18
C ASP A 90 8.39 22.46 -1.08
N PRO A 91 7.49 23.14 -0.36
CA PRO A 91 7.90 24.11 0.64
C PRO A 91 8.55 23.45 1.86
N ASP A 92 8.26 22.19 2.17
CA ASP A 92 8.83 21.42 3.28
C ASP A 92 10.01 20.53 2.86
N LEU A 93 9.93 19.82 1.74
CA LEU A 93 10.99 18.93 1.22
C LEU A 93 12.07 19.66 0.41
N GLY A 94 11.84 20.92 0.06
CA GLY A 94 12.71 21.70 -0.81
C GLY A 94 12.55 21.36 -2.30
N THR A 95 13.59 21.65 -3.09
CA THR A 95 13.57 21.43 -4.55
C THR A 95 14.29 20.14 -4.92
N TRP A 96 13.59 19.29 -5.65
CA TRP A 96 14.12 18.06 -6.22
C TRP A 96 14.10 18.13 -7.74
N LYS A 97 15.12 17.54 -8.37
CA LYS A 97 15.28 17.47 -9.83
C LYS A 97 15.48 16.04 -10.27
N MET A 98 14.92 15.71 -11.42
CA MET A 98 14.97 14.37 -11.99
C MET A 98 15.37 14.45 -13.46
N GLU A 99 16.17 13.48 -13.88
CA GLU A 99 16.65 13.30 -15.25
C GLU A 99 16.27 11.90 -15.70
N TYR A 100 15.74 11.77 -16.93
CA TYR A 100 15.20 10.53 -17.47
C TYR A 100 15.93 10.10 -18.74
N ASP A 101 15.88 8.81 -19.06
CA ASP A 101 16.25 8.32 -20.38
C ASP A 101 15.10 8.49 -21.39
N ALA A 102 15.33 8.05 -22.63
CA ALA A 102 14.34 8.15 -23.70
C ALA A 102 13.12 7.24 -23.51
N SER A 103 13.22 6.20 -22.66
CA SER A 103 12.12 5.31 -22.31
C SER A 103 11.30 5.82 -21.12
N GLY A 104 11.72 6.93 -20.49
CA GLY A 104 11.08 7.49 -19.30
C GLY A 104 11.59 6.88 -17.99
N ASN A 105 12.68 6.11 -18.00
CA ASN A 105 13.27 5.61 -16.76
C ASN A 105 14.10 6.70 -16.07
N LEU A 106 14.03 6.77 -14.75
CA LEU A 106 14.75 7.76 -13.94
C LEU A 106 16.25 7.46 -13.91
N LEU A 107 17.09 8.26 -14.58
CA LEU A 107 18.54 8.09 -14.57
C LEU A 107 19.21 8.71 -13.35
N LYS A 108 18.73 9.87 -12.92
CA LYS A 108 19.36 10.65 -11.86
C LYS A 108 18.35 11.51 -11.12
N GLN A 109 18.58 11.64 -9.84
CA GLN A 109 17.78 12.44 -8.93
C GLN A 109 18.71 13.29 -8.06
N THR A 110 18.36 14.56 -7.89
CA THR A 110 19.09 15.50 -7.04
C THR A 110 18.14 16.12 -6.04
N ASP A 111 18.45 16.01 -4.76
CA ASP A 111 17.62 16.54 -3.66
C ASP A 111 17.93 18.00 -3.31
N ALA A 112 17.23 18.55 -2.31
CA ALA A 112 17.41 19.93 -1.89
C ALA A 112 18.73 20.17 -1.12
N LYS A 113 19.39 19.11 -0.66
CA LYS A 113 20.77 19.13 -0.10
C LYS A 113 21.84 18.99 -1.20
N SER A 114 21.44 18.95 -2.48
CA SER A 114 22.31 18.69 -3.63
C SER A 114 22.96 17.30 -3.62
N GLN A 115 22.38 16.35 -2.89
CA GLN A 115 22.78 14.96 -2.91
C GLN A 115 22.23 14.28 -4.16
N VAL A 116 23.00 13.35 -4.72
CA VAL A 116 22.68 12.69 -5.99
C VAL A 116 22.50 11.20 -5.80
N ILE A 117 21.44 10.67 -6.39
CA ILE A 117 21.22 9.24 -6.58
C ILE A 117 21.12 8.98 -8.08
N THR A 118 21.78 7.93 -8.57
CA THR A 118 21.75 7.54 -9.99
C THR A 118 21.29 6.10 -10.16
N PHE A 119 20.66 5.81 -11.30
CA PHE A 119 20.12 4.50 -11.62
C PHE A 119 20.58 4.03 -13.00
N GLN A 120 20.55 2.71 -13.20
CA GLN A 120 20.77 2.08 -14.50
C GLN A 120 19.76 0.95 -14.69
N TYR A 121 19.42 0.69 -15.95
CA TYR A 121 18.37 -0.24 -16.36
C TYR A 121 18.92 -1.23 -17.40
N ASP A 122 18.29 -2.40 -17.50
CA ASP A 122 18.51 -3.32 -18.61
C ASP A 122 17.62 -2.95 -19.82
N LEU A 123 17.69 -3.75 -20.89
CA LEU A 123 16.92 -3.55 -22.12
C LEU A 123 15.41 -3.79 -21.96
N LEU A 124 14.97 -4.29 -20.79
CA LEU A 124 13.56 -4.49 -20.44
C LEU A 124 13.09 -3.42 -19.43
N ASP A 125 13.82 -2.32 -19.31
CA ASP A 125 13.54 -1.21 -18.39
C ASP A 125 13.51 -1.63 -16.91
N ARG A 126 14.24 -2.69 -16.54
CA ARG A 126 14.34 -3.15 -15.15
C ARG A 126 15.62 -2.60 -14.52
N ARG A 127 15.50 -2.02 -13.32
CA ARG A 127 16.62 -1.39 -12.61
C ARG A 127 17.70 -2.39 -12.19
N THR A 128 18.84 -2.37 -12.86
CA THR A 128 20.00 -3.22 -12.55
C THR A 128 20.96 -2.60 -11.53
N LYS A 129 21.00 -1.27 -11.42
CA LYS A 129 21.90 -0.57 -10.50
C LYS A 129 21.26 0.68 -9.91
N LYS A 130 21.59 0.96 -8.64
CA LYS A 130 21.37 2.24 -7.96
C LYS A 130 22.67 2.63 -7.26
N VAL A 131 23.06 3.90 -7.32
CA VAL A 131 24.19 4.43 -6.55
C VAL A 131 23.68 5.55 -5.65
N ALA A 132 23.88 5.42 -4.35
CA ALA A 132 23.44 6.39 -3.36
C ALA A 132 24.51 6.52 -2.27
N GLY A 133 24.99 7.75 -2.02
CA GLY A 133 25.94 8.00 -0.93
C GLY A 133 27.28 7.25 -1.07
N GLY A 134 27.69 6.97 -2.31
CA GLY A 134 28.88 6.17 -2.62
C GLY A 134 28.68 4.65 -2.56
N VAL A 135 27.51 4.17 -2.10
CA VAL A 135 27.16 2.75 -2.07
C VAL A 135 26.51 2.36 -3.40
N THR A 136 26.90 1.20 -3.93
CA THR A 136 26.31 0.63 -5.15
C THR A 136 25.40 -0.53 -4.80
N PHE A 137 24.13 -0.38 -5.13
CA PHE A 137 23.11 -1.41 -5.06
C PHE A 137 22.97 -2.06 -6.44
N THR A 138 22.95 -3.39 -6.51
CA THR A 138 22.76 -4.14 -7.75
C THR A 138 21.59 -5.10 -7.64
N SER A 139 20.81 -5.17 -8.71
CA SER A 139 19.69 -6.11 -8.87
C SER A 139 20.05 -7.18 -9.89
N GLY A 140 19.63 -8.42 -9.63
CA GLY A 140 19.68 -9.53 -10.59
C GLY A 140 18.29 -10.08 -10.83
N TYR A 141 17.97 -10.42 -12.08
CA TYR A 141 16.67 -10.93 -12.51
C TYR A 141 16.83 -12.30 -13.16
N ASP A 142 15.73 -13.07 -13.24
CA ASP A 142 15.61 -14.27 -14.06
C ASP A 142 16.58 -15.41 -13.72
N THR A 143 17.24 -15.39 -12.55
CA THR A 143 18.17 -16.43 -12.14
C THR A 143 17.43 -17.76 -11.98
N ALA A 144 17.61 -18.67 -12.93
CA ALA A 144 17.00 -20.00 -12.88
C ALA A 144 17.56 -20.79 -11.68
N ARG A 145 16.67 -21.30 -10.83
CA ARG A 145 16.99 -22.21 -9.73
C ARG A 145 16.03 -23.40 -9.77
N SER A 146 16.56 -24.60 -9.54
CA SER A 146 15.77 -25.83 -9.61
C SER A 146 14.60 -25.79 -8.61
N GLY A 147 13.38 -26.08 -9.09
CA GLY A 147 12.16 -26.08 -8.27
C GLY A 147 11.46 -24.72 -8.14
N TYR A 148 11.99 -23.65 -8.75
CA TYR A 148 11.45 -22.30 -8.65
C TYR A 148 11.16 -21.66 -10.02
N PHE A 149 10.31 -20.63 -10.04
CA PHE A 149 9.74 -20.00 -11.23
C PHE A 149 10.16 -18.53 -11.32
N ASN A 150 11.44 -18.31 -11.58
CA ASN A 150 12.09 -17.00 -11.39
C ASN A 150 12.14 -16.11 -12.64
N VAL A 151 11.70 -16.60 -13.80
CA VAL A 151 11.70 -15.82 -15.04
C VAL A 151 10.72 -14.66 -14.92
N GLY A 152 11.16 -13.47 -15.33
CA GLY A 152 10.44 -12.20 -15.18
C GLY A 152 10.60 -11.55 -13.81
N GLN A 153 11.24 -12.22 -12.84
CA GLN A 153 11.25 -11.80 -11.44
C GLN A 153 12.62 -11.31 -10.95
N LEU A 154 12.60 -10.45 -9.93
CA LEU A 154 13.80 -10.05 -9.19
C LEU A 154 14.31 -11.22 -8.36
N THR A 155 15.53 -11.66 -8.59
CA THR A 155 16.09 -12.87 -7.92
C THR A 155 17.25 -12.57 -6.99
N ARG A 156 17.77 -11.35 -7.02
CA ARG A 156 18.89 -10.91 -6.19
C ARG A 156 18.91 -9.40 -5.99
N LEU A 157 19.18 -8.95 -4.76
CA LEU A 157 19.58 -7.58 -4.42
C LEU A 157 20.87 -7.62 -3.61
N THR A 158 21.75 -6.63 -3.77
CA THR A 158 22.89 -6.46 -2.86
C THR A 158 23.40 -5.03 -2.86
N ASP A 159 23.92 -4.57 -1.73
CA ASP A 159 24.64 -3.31 -1.54
C ASP A 159 26.15 -3.54 -1.26
N GLY A 160 26.61 -4.79 -1.41
CA GLY A 160 27.96 -5.25 -1.05
C GLY A 160 28.09 -5.73 0.40
N ALA A 161 27.27 -5.24 1.34
CA ALA A 161 27.27 -5.66 2.75
C ALA A 161 26.23 -6.76 3.03
N GLN A 162 25.08 -6.68 2.37
CA GLN A 162 24.00 -7.65 2.40
C GLN A 162 23.74 -8.15 0.98
N VAL A 163 23.45 -9.45 0.86
CA VAL A 163 22.90 -10.06 -0.35
C VAL A 163 21.54 -10.65 0.00
N ILE A 164 20.51 -10.27 -0.73
CA ILE A 164 19.18 -10.84 -0.63
C ILE A 164 18.93 -11.65 -1.90
N THR A 165 18.42 -12.87 -1.75
CA THR A 165 17.98 -13.70 -2.89
C THR A 165 16.53 -14.08 -2.73
N TYR A 166 15.80 -14.03 -3.85
CA TYR A 166 14.38 -14.37 -3.93
C TYR A 166 14.18 -15.54 -4.87
N ASP A 167 13.24 -16.42 -4.52
CA ASP A 167 12.76 -17.51 -5.35
C ASP A 167 11.23 -17.61 -5.28
N TYR A 168 10.60 -17.87 -6.41
CA TYR A 168 9.15 -17.80 -6.56
C TYR A 168 8.50 -19.16 -6.85
N ALA A 169 7.28 -19.33 -6.34
CA ALA A 169 6.41 -20.45 -6.62
C ALA A 169 5.75 -20.30 -8.01
N ARG A 170 5.10 -21.38 -8.48
CA ARG A 170 4.49 -21.46 -9.82
C ARG A 170 3.50 -20.34 -10.14
N LEU A 171 2.77 -19.84 -9.15
CA LEU A 171 1.79 -18.77 -9.30
C LEU A 171 2.36 -17.39 -8.90
N GLY A 172 3.69 -17.24 -8.86
CA GLY A 172 4.36 -15.97 -8.57
C GLY A 172 4.49 -15.62 -7.09
N GLY A 173 3.97 -16.44 -6.17
CA GLY A 173 4.16 -16.23 -4.72
C GLY A 173 5.62 -16.35 -4.31
N LEU A 174 6.11 -15.46 -3.43
CA LEU A 174 7.49 -15.50 -2.93
C LEU A 174 7.69 -16.72 -2.03
N ALA A 175 8.35 -17.76 -2.57
CA ALA A 175 8.51 -19.06 -1.92
C ALA A 175 9.72 -19.11 -0.99
N LYS A 176 10.77 -18.37 -1.31
CA LYS A 176 11.95 -18.30 -0.46
C LYS A 176 12.63 -16.96 -0.61
N GLU A 177 13.05 -16.44 0.54
CA GLU A 177 13.87 -15.25 0.66
C GLU A 177 15.06 -15.58 1.56
N SER A 178 16.26 -15.15 1.19
CA SER A 178 17.46 -15.38 1.98
C SER A 178 18.31 -14.12 2.05
N HIS A 179 18.57 -13.65 3.27
CA HIS A 179 19.44 -12.51 3.55
C HIS A 179 20.76 -13.02 4.09
N THR A 180 21.82 -12.80 3.31
CA THR A 180 23.19 -13.09 3.71
C THR A 180 23.90 -11.79 4.03
N LEU A 181 24.43 -11.67 5.24
CA LEU A 181 25.26 -10.54 5.65
C LEU A 181 26.39 -11.07 6.54
N GLU A 182 27.59 -10.54 6.32
CA GLU A 182 28.82 -11.03 6.96
C GLU A 182 29.01 -12.54 6.68
N ASP A 183 28.89 -13.41 7.69
CA ASP A 183 29.06 -14.87 7.60
C ASP A 183 27.75 -15.64 7.93
N ARG A 184 26.61 -14.95 7.96
CA ARG A 184 25.31 -15.51 8.35
C ARG A 184 24.25 -15.35 7.27
N THR A 185 23.39 -16.35 7.17
CA THR A 185 22.25 -16.35 6.25
C THR A 185 20.97 -16.62 7.01
N TYR A 186 19.99 -15.72 6.86
CA TYR A 186 18.65 -15.87 7.42
C TYR A 186 17.68 -16.15 6.29
N THR A 187 16.93 -17.24 6.40
CA THR A 187 16.03 -17.71 5.34
C THR A 187 14.59 -17.70 5.80
N ILE A 188 13.70 -17.10 5.00
CA ILE A 188 12.24 -17.18 5.15
C ILE A 188 11.74 -18.06 4.02
N GLU A 189 10.95 -19.09 4.33
CA GLU A 189 10.33 -19.94 3.31
C GLU A 189 8.83 -19.94 3.49
N THR A 190 8.11 -19.77 2.38
CA THR A 190 6.66 -19.74 2.31
C THR A 190 6.20 -20.85 1.37
N SER A 191 5.36 -21.73 1.89
CA SER A 191 4.70 -22.76 1.11
C SER A 191 3.34 -22.26 0.66
N PHE A 192 2.89 -22.71 -0.51
CA PHE A 192 1.60 -22.35 -1.07
C PHE A 192 0.73 -23.59 -1.32
N THR A 193 -0.58 -23.42 -1.25
CA THR A 193 -1.57 -24.37 -1.75
C THR A 193 -1.59 -24.33 -3.29
N SER A 194 -2.29 -25.28 -3.91
CA SER A 194 -2.42 -25.33 -5.38
C SER A 194 -3.16 -24.13 -5.99
N ASN A 195 -4.03 -23.47 -5.22
CA ASN A 195 -4.72 -22.23 -5.60
C ASN A 195 -3.94 -20.95 -5.24
N GLY A 196 -2.72 -21.07 -4.70
CA GLY A 196 -1.84 -19.92 -4.45
C GLY A 196 -2.00 -19.25 -3.08
N LEU A 197 -2.80 -19.82 -2.17
CA LEU A 197 -2.86 -19.38 -0.78
C LEU A 197 -1.63 -19.84 0.00
N VAL A 198 -1.27 -19.14 1.06
CA VAL A 198 -0.14 -19.53 1.91
C VAL A 198 -0.50 -20.76 2.73
N SER A 199 0.17 -21.89 2.51
CA SER A 199 -0.06 -23.10 3.31
C SER A 199 0.81 -23.19 4.55
N GLY A 200 1.99 -22.56 4.57
CA GLY A 200 2.84 -22.55 5.76
C GLY A 200 4.10 -21.72 5.63
N ILE A 201 4.74 -21.50 6.77
CA ILE A 201 5.91 -20.63 6.91
C ILE A 201 7.01 -21.39 7.65
N ARG A 202 8.24 -21.31 7.16
CA ARG A 202 9.44 -21.73 7.89
C ARG A 202 10.35 -20.53 8.13
N LEU A 203 10.81 -20.41 9.36
CA LEU A 203 11.70 -19.34 9.81
C LEU A 203 12.96 -19.95 10.46
N PRO A 204 14.03 -19.15 10.65
CA PRO A 204 15.21 -19.62 11.36
C PRO A 204 14.85 -20.13 12.76
N SER A 205 15.45 -21.25 13.17
CA SER A 205 15.31 -21.84 14.50
C SER A 205 16.54 -21.59 15.38
N SER A 206 17.51 -20.82 14.89
CA SER A 206 18.76 -20.48 15.59
C SER A 206 19.16 -19.03 15.30
N ALA A 207 19.73 -18.33 16.28
CA ALA A 207 20.07 -16.91 16.17
C ALA A 207 21.14 -16.60 15.11
N ASN A 208 21.98 -17.59 14.75
CA ASN A 208 22.96 -17.47 13.68
C ASN A 208 22.39 -17.78 12.28
N GLY A 209 21.12 -18.16 12.17
CA GLY A 209 20.46 -18.46 10.90
C GLY A 209 20.82 -19.82 10.28
N ALA A 210 21.58 -20.68 10.98
CA ALA A 210 22.11 -21.92 10.41
C ALA A 210 21.05 -23.04 10.22
N SER A 211 19.83 -22.86 10.72
CA SER A 211 18.77 -23.87 10.65
C SER A 211 17.40 -23.21 10.59
N ASN A 212 16.46 -23.85 9.89
CA ASN A 212 15.08 -23.41 9.69
C ASN A 212 14.07 -24.46 10.17
N ALA A 213 13.02 -24.01 10.87
CA ALA A 213 11.93 -24.85 11.34
C ALA A 213 10.57 -24.28 10.92
N SER A 214 9.53 -25.13 10.96
CA SER A 214 8.16 -24.68 10.74
C SER A 214 7.76 -23.69 11.83
N ALA A 215 7.27 -22.51 11.43
CA ALA A 215 6.74 -21.48 12.31
C ALA A 215 5.20 -21.57 12.42
N GLY A 216 4.56 -22.32 11.53
CA GLY A 216 3.12 -22.55 11.49
C GLY A 216 2.63 -22.87 10.09
N SER A 217 1.40 -23.38 10.01
CA SER A 217 0.72 -23.72 8.76
C SER A 217 -0.73 -23.26 8.81
N TYR A 218 -1.24 -22.72 7.71
CA TYR A 218 -2.63 -22.28 7.64
C TYR A 218 -3.55 -23.44 7.29
N GLY A 219 -4.66 -23.54 8.03
CA GLY A 219 -5.84 -24.29 7.60
C GLY A 219 -6.85 -23.34 7.01
N TYR A 220 -7.55 -23.77 5.96
CA TYR A 220 -8.58 -22.98 5.28
C TYR A 220 -9.93 -23.69 5.28
N ASP A 221 -11.02 -22.93 5.29
CA ASP A 221 -12.35 -23.45 4.99
C ASP A 221 -12.60 -23.55 3.47
N ALA A 222 -13.77 -24.04 3.09
CA ALA A 222 -14.16 -24.18 1.67
C ALA A 222 -14.35 -22.83 0.95
N GLY A 223 -14.39 -21.72 1.70
CA GLY A 223 -14.45 -20.39 1.15
C GLY A 223 -13.09 -19.84 0.76
N ASP A 224 -11.98 -20.46 1.21
CA ASP A 224 -10.60 -19.92 1.23
C ASP A 224 -10.30 -18.97 2.41
N ARG A 225 -11.10 -18.99 3.49
CA ARG A 225 -10.77 -18.23 4.72
C ARG A 225 -9.86 -19.04 5.61
N PRO A 226 -8.85 -18.42 6.22
CA PRO A 226 -8.03 -19.09 7.22
C PRO A 226 -8.85 -19.40 8.47
N ILE A 227 -8.81 -20.64 8.93
CA ILE A 227 -9.51 -21.11 10.13
C ILE A 227 -8.57 -21.54 11.24
N SER A 228 -7.27 -21.66 10.95
CA SER A 228 -6.25 -22.03 11.93
C SER A 228 -4.86 -21.59 11.47
N PHE A 229 -3.93 -21.53 12.43
CA PHE A 229 -2.50 -21.33 12.19
C PHE A 229 -1.70 -22.23 13.13
N GLY A 230 -1.27 -23.38 12.62
CA GLY A 230 -0.60 -24.43 13.39
C GLY A 230 -1.35 -24.77 14.67
N THR A 231 -0.63 -24.83 15.79
CA THR A 231 -1.22 -24.97 17.14
C THR A 231 -1.42 -23.62 17.83
N ALA A 232 -0.95 -22.52 17.24
CA ALA A 232 -1.03 -21.19 17.84
C ALA A 232 -2.45 -20.60 17.75
N VAL A 233 -3.16 -20.83 16.64
CA VAL A 233 -4.60 -20.56 16.48
C VAL A 233 -5.29 -21.85 16.10
N SER A 234 -6.14 -22.37 16.99
CA SER A 234 -6.84 -23.63 16.79
C SER A 234 -8.16 -23.48 16.04
N ALA A 235 -8.79 -22.31 16.10
CA ALA A 235 -10.03 -22.03 15.38
C ALA A 235 -10.24 -20.53 15.17
N ILE A 236 -10.82 -20.18 14.01
CA ILE A 236 -11.35 -18.85 13.70
C ILE A 236 -12.78 -19.01 13.19
N ALA A 237 -13.70 -18.22 13.73
CA ALA A 237 -15.09 -18.12 13.27
C ALA A 237 -15.34 -16.77 12.62
N TYR A 238 -16.29 -16.73 11.69
CA TYR A 238 -16.61 -15.56 10.86
C TYR A 238 -18.11 -15.25 10.89
N ASP A 239 -18.48 -13.98 10.69
CA ASP A 239 -19.85 -13.58 10.40
C ASP A 239 -20.19 -13.67 8.89
N ALA A 240 -21.38 -13.22 8.51
CA ALA A 240 -21.84 -13.26 7.11
C ALA A 240 -21.17 -12.20 6.21
N TRP A 241 -20.47 -11.24 6.81
CA TRP A 241 -19.57 -10.32 6.13
C TRP A 241 -18.12 -10.79 6.30
N ASP A 242 -17.84 -12.07 6.50
CA ASP A 242 -16.45 -12.57 6.61
C ASP A 242 -15.57 -11.83 7.64
N ASN A 243 -16.16 -11.14 8.63
CA ASN A 243 -15.39 -10.57 9.73
C ASN A 243 -15.18 -11.65 10.78
N PRO A 244 -13.96 -11.81 11.33
CA PRO A 244 -13.70 -12.82 12.33
C PRO A 244 -14.36 -12.40 13.64
N THR A 245 -15.19 -13.28 14.18
CA THR A 245 -15.97 -13.08 15.40
C THR A 245 -15.36 -13.77 16.60
N THR A 246 -14.61 -14.86 16.38
CA THR A 246 -13.96 -15.59 17.48
C THR A 246 -12.64 -16.17 17.03
N LEU A 247 -11.57 -15.95 17.80
CA LEU A 247 -10.27 -16.59 17.64
C LEU A 247 -9.95 -17.41 18.89
N ARG A 248 -9.55 -18.66 18.71
CA ARG A 248 -9.12 -19.55 19.81
C ARG A 248 -7.63 -19.80 19.71
N TYR A 249 -6.89 -19.37 20.72
CA TYR A 249 -5.44 -19.50 20.78
C TYR A 249 -5.01 -20.77 21.50
N GLY A 250 -3.85 -21.32 21.12
CA GLY A 250 -3.28 -22.54 21.69
C GLY A 250 -2.98 -22.46 23.20
N ASN A 251 -2.86 -21.26 23.75
CA ASN A 251 -2.66 -21.01 25.19
C ASN A 251 -3.97 -20.99 26.01
N GLY A 252 -5.11 -21.33 25.39
CA GLY A 252 -6.43 -21.38 26.03
C GLY A 252 -7.17 -20.04 26.09
N ILE A 253 -6.61 -18.98 25.49
CA ILE A 253 -7.29 -17.69 25.34
C ILE A 253 -8.29 -17.76 24.20
N THR A 254 -9.45 -17.14 24.41
CA THR A 254 -10.43 -16.86 23.37
C THR A 254 -10.56 -15.35 23.21
N GLU A 255 -10.46 -14.86 21.99
CA GLU A 255 -10.76 -13.48 21.63
C GLU A 255 -12.07 -13.44 20.85
N THR A 256 -13.01 -12.63 21.32
CA THR A 256 -14.33 -12.43 20.72
C THR A 256 -14.43 -11.01 20.19
N ARG A 257 -14.91 -10.85 18.95
CA ARG A 257 -15.10 -9.56 18.30
C ARG A 257 -16.56 -9.34 17.94
N SER A 258 -17.04 -8.14 18.21
CA SER A 258 -18.41 -7.72 17.91
C SER A 258 -18.40 -6.59 16.89
N TYR A 259 -19.32 -6.66 15.94
CA TYR A 259 -19.45 -5.70 14.86
C TYR A 259 -20.85 -5.08 14.83
N SER A 260 -20.96 -3.87 14.26
CA SER A 260 -22.23 -3.24 13.97
C SER A 260 -22.96 -4.02 12.87
N ALA A 261 -24.16 -4.52 13.16
CA ALA A 261 -24.97 -5.28 12.19
C ALA A 261 -25.38 -4.47 10.96
N THR A 262 -25.35 -3.13 11.01
CA THR A 262 -25.75 -2.28 9.87
C THR A 262 -24.57 -1.70 9.11
N ARG A 263 -23.39 -1.61 9.72
CA ARG A 263 -22.22 -0.92 9.15
C ARG A 263 -20.95 -1.77 9.10
N GLY A 264 -20.93 -2.96 9.70
CA GLY A 264 -19.76 -3.84 9.78
C GLY A 264 -18.63 -3.31 10.68
N TRP A 265 -18.87 -2.23 11.42
CA TRP A 265 -17.81 -1.60 12.22
C TRP A 265 -17.50 -2.37 13.49
N LEU A 266 -16.22 -2.50 13.87
CA LEU A 266 -15.88 -3.07 15.16
C LEU A 266 -16.47 -2.21 16.29
N THR A 267 -17.19 -2.85 17.20
CA THR A 267 -17.79 -2.25 18.40
C THR A 267 -17.24 -2.83 19.69
N ALA A 268 -16.69 -4.06 19.70
CA ALA A 268 -16.01 -4.59 20.87
C ALA A 268 -14.96 -5.67 20.54
N VAL A 269 -13.93 -5.75 21.38
CA VAL A 269 -12.97 -6.86 21.46
C VAL A 269 -12.89 -7.32 22.91
N GLU A 270 -13.12 -8.61 23.14
CA GLU A 270 -13.01 -9.24 24.45
C GLU A 270 -12.01 -10.39 24.39
N VAL A 271 -11.05 -10.42 25.32
CA VAL A 271 -10.05 -11.48 25.46
C VAL A 271 -10.26 -12.15 26.81
N ALA A 272 -10.52 -13.45 26.82
CA ALA A 272 -10.81 -14.19 28.04
C ALA A 272 -10.13 -15.57 28.08
N LYS A 273 -9.88 -16.06 29.30
CA LYS A 273 -9.49 -17.45 29.56
C LYS A 273 -10.63 -18.13 30.33
N GLY A 274 -11.45 -18.94 29.64
CA GLY A 274 -12.71 -19.40 30.23
C GLY A 274 -13.62 -18.20 30.55
N SER A 275 -14.13 -18.11 31.78
CA SER A 275 -14.96 -16.98 32.23
C SER A 275 -14.17 -15.75 32.70
N ASP A 276 -12.84 -15.83 32.73
CA ASP A 276 -11.97 -14.78 33.25
C ASP A 276 -11.56 -13.81 32.15
N VAL A 277 -12.17 -12.63 32.14
CA VAL A 277 -11.97 -11.59 31.14
C VAL A 277 -10.70 -10.80 31.44
N ARG A 278 -9.75 -10.83 30.50
CA ARG A 278 -8.43 -10.21 30.61
C ARG A 278 -8.34 -8.87 29.89
N LEU A 279 -9.06 -8.71 28.80
CA LEU A 279 -9.23 -7.44 28.08
C LEU A 279 -10.67 -7.34 27.61
N ASN A 280 -11.24 -6.13 27.68
CA ASN A 280 -12.55 -5.83 27.13
C ASN A 280 -12.53 -4.37 26.68
N THR A 281 -12.53 -4.16 25.37
CA THR A 281 -12.52 -2.84 24.74
C THR A 281 -13.85 -2.67 24.03
N ARG A 282 -14.62 -1.63 24.40
CA ARG A 282 -15.90 -1.27 23.77
C ARG A 282 -15.78 0.10 23.13
N LEU A 283 -16.25 0.21 21.89
CA LEU A 283 -16.14 1.41 21.07
C LEU A 283 -17.53 1.96 20.76
N THR A 284 -17.73 3.25 21.04
CA THR A 284 -18.89 4.01 20.60
C THR A 284 -18.47 4.91 19.44
N ARG A 285 -19.32 5.02 18.41
CA ARG A 285 -19.03 5.78 17.19
C ARG A 285 -20.10 6.82 16.89
N SER A 286 -19.71 7.86 16.18
CA SER A 286 -20.60 8.85 15.55
C SER A 286 -21.36 8.24 14.36
N ALA A 287 -22.29 8.99 13.76
CA ALA A 287 -23.01 8.55 12.56
C ALA A 287 -22.09 8.43 11.33
N SER A 288 -21.04 9.26 11.28
CA SER A 288 -19.95 9.20 10.30
C SER A 288 -18.91 8.10 10.59
N GLY A 289 -18.96 7.46 11.76
CA GLY A 289 -18.11 6.32 12.10
C GLY A 289 -16.85 6.64 12.90
N LEU A 290 -16.64 7.91 13.29
CA LEU A 290 -15.54 8.30 14.18
C LEU A 290 -15.79 7.80 15.60
N ILE A 291 -14.76 7.27 16.26
CA ILE A 291 -14.85 6.74 17.62
C ILE A 291 -15.02 7.89 18.61
N THR A 292 -16.19 8.01 19.23
CA THR A 292 -16.49 9.04 20.24
C THR A 292 -16.19 8.58 21.66
N GLN A 293 -16.08 7.28 21.88
CA GLN A 293 -15.68 6.72 23.17
C GLN A 293 -14.93 5.40 22.99
N SER A 294 -13.84 5.23 23.76
CA SER A 294 -13.23 3.93 24.02
C SER A 294 -13.37 3.62 25.51
N ASN A 295 -13.99 2.50 25.83
CA ASN A 295 -14.19 2.01 27.19
C ASN A 295 -13.49 0.66 27.35
N THR A 296 -12.37 0.67 28.07
CA THR A 296 -11.56 -0.52 28.34
C THR A 296 -11.69 -0.97 29.79
N LEU A 297 -11.32 -2.21 30.12
CA LEU A 297 -11.21 -2.64 31.53
C LEU A 297 -10.25 -1.74 32.31
N ASN A 298 -9.16 -1.35 31.66
CA ASN A 298 -8.11 -0.53 32.21
C ASN A 298 -8.54 0.95 32.32
N ALA A 299 -8.54 1.49 33.55
CA ALA A 299 -8.95 2.88 33.80
C ALA A 299 -8.15 3.93 32.98
N PHE A 300 -6.89 3.63 32.64
CA PHE A 300 -6.05 4.51 31.84
C PHE A 300 -6.47 4.56 30.36
N GLY A 301 -7.13 3.52 29.85
CA GLY A 301 -7.59 3.41 28.47
C GLY A 301 -9.05 3.83 28.25
N ARG A 302 -9.66 4.58 29.17
CA ARG A 302 -11.07 5.01 29.11
C ARG A 302 -11.18 6.47 28.69
N PHE A 303 -11.55 6.72 27.44
CA PHE A 303 -11.55 8.06 26.85
C PHE A 303 -12.86 8.40 26.13
N ASN A 304 -13.29 9.66 26.30
CA ASN A 304 -14.25 10.32 25.41
C ASN A 304 -13.49 11.23 24.43
N TYR A 305 -13.85 11.17 23.15
CA TYR A 305 -13.20 11.93 22.09
C TYR A 305 -14.15 12.99 21.54
N VAL A 306 -13.59 14.18 21.32
CA VAL A 306 -14.26 15.28 20.60
C VAL A 306 -13.43 15.62 19.38
N TYR A 307 -14.09 15.81 18.25
CA TYR A 307 -13.45 16.13 16.98
C TYR A 307 -13.79 17.55 16.53
N ASP A 308 -13.05 18.07 15.56
CA ASP A 308 -13.53 19.17 14.75
C ASP A 308 -14.25 18.67 13.48
N TYR A 309 -14.74 19.60 12.70
CA TYR A 309 -15.47 19.33 11.45
C TYR A 309 -14.64 18.63 10.37
N ALA A 310 -13.30 18.58 10.51
CA ALA A 310 -12.41 17.85 9.61
C ALA A 310 -12.06 16.45 10.15
N GLY A 311 -12.72 15.99 11.23
CA GLY A 311 -12.47 14.69 11.84
C GLY A 311 -11.17 14.61 12.66
N ARG A 312 -10.58 15.76 13.01
CA ARG A 312 -9.33 15.83 13.80
C ARG A 312 -9.65 15.84 15.29
N VAL A 313 -8.91 15.07 16.09
CA VAL A 313 -9.14 14.95 17.54
C VAL A 313 -8.83 16.29 18.22
N ARG A 314 -9.82 16.94 18.82
CA ARG A 314 -9.64 18.17 19.64
C ARG A 314 -9.43 17.87 21.11
N SER A 315 -10.02 16.79 21.62
CA SER A 315 -9.78 16.37 23.00
C SER A 315 -9.97 14.87 23.18
N SER A 316 -9.20 14.31 24.10
CA SER A 316 -9.38 12.97 24.66
C SER A 316 -9.50 13.08 26.17
N THR A 317 -10.73 13.03 26.69
CA THR A 317 -11.00 13.18 28.12
C THR A 317 -11.03 11.82 28.78
N ASN A 318 -10.11 11.58 29.73
CA ASN A 318 -10.12 10.33 30.47
C ASN A 318 -11.25 10.33 31.50
N PHE A 319 -12.16 9.36 31.42
CA PHE A 319 -13.26 9.20 32.38
C PHE A 319 -13.05 8.02 33.34
N GLY A 320 -11.91 7.35 33.27
CA GLY A 320 -11.51 6.29 34.19
C GLY A 320 -10.90 6.79 35.51
N GLY A 321 -10.99 8.09 35.81
CA GLY A 321 -10.41 8.68 37.02
C GLY A 321 -8.91 8.98 36.92
N LYS A 322 -8.40 9.17 35.70
CA LYS A 322 -7.00 9.57 35.43
C LYS A 322 -6.96 10.95 34.75
N PRO A 323 -7.26 12.05 35.46
CA PRO A 323 -7.39 13.37 34.85
C PRO A 323 -6.12 13.85 34.14
N ASP A 324 -4.93 13.49 34.62
CA ASP A 324 -3.63 13.82 34.00
C ASP A 324 -3.45 13.22 32.60
N TYR A 325 -4.32 12.28 32.21
CA TYR A 325 -4.31 11.64 30.91
C TYR A 325 -5.23 12.37 29.92
N THR A 326 -5.98 13.38 30.36
CA THR A 326 -6.80 14.18 29.48
C THR A 326 -5.94 15.07 28.60
N GLN A 327 -6.10 14.97 27.28
CA GLN A 327 -5.37 15.79 26.32
C GLN A 327 -6.32 16.68 25.53
N ALA A 328 -5.86 17.89 25.23
CA ALA A 328 -6.51 18.82 24.33
C ALA A 328 -5.51 19.23 23.24
N PHE A 329 -6.03 19.40 22.04
CA PHE A 329 -5.26 19.71 20.84
C PHE A 329 -5.91 20.85 20.07
N THR A 330 -5.08 21.69 19.47
CA THR A 330 -5.53 22.69 18.51
C THR A 330 -4.73 22.57 17.23
N TYR A 331 -5.32 22.99 16.11
CA TYR A 331 -4.72 22.90 14.78
C TYR A 331 -4.99 24.17 14.00
N ASP A 332 -4.16 24.48 13.03
CA ASP A 332 -4.48 25.49 12.04
C ASP A 332 -5.27 24.94 10.84
N ALA A 333 -5.39 25.76 9.80
CA ALA A 333 -6.11 25.41 8.59
C ALA A 333 -5.44 24.36 7.70
N ALA A 334 -4.13 24.15 7.79
CA ALA A 334 -3.43 23.07 7.08
C ALA A 334 -3.32 21.80 7.94
N GLY A 335 -3.84 21.81 9.17
CA GLY A 335 -3.73 20.66 10.07
C GLY A 335 -2.43 20.60 10.87
N SER A 336 -1.62 21.66 10.88
CA SER A 336 -0.45 21.71 11.77
C SER A 336 -0.92 21.91 13.21
N MET A 337 -0.47 21.03 14.12
CA MET A 337 -0.78 21.08 15.54
C MET A 337 -0.25 22.39 16.16
N ARG A 338 -1.13 23.18 16.79
CA ARG A 338 -0.82 24.50 17.39
C ARG A 338 -0.62 24.43 18.89
N SER A 339 -1.27 23.49 19.57
CA SER A 339 -1.01 23.20 20.98
C SER A 339 -1.37 21.75 21.32
N LYS A 340 -0.71 21.23 22.36
CA LYS A 340 -0.98 19.93 22.97
C LYS A 340 -0.81 20.02 24.48
N THR A 341 -1.76 19.50 25.25
CA THR A 341 -1.66 19.38 26.71
C THR A 341 -0.39 18.61 27.11
N GLY A 342 0.31 19.06 28.15
CA GLY A 342 1.53 18.43 28.64
C GLY A 342 2.81 18.86 27.92
N ILE A 343 2.71 19.57 26.79
CA ILE A 343 3.87 20.13 26.07
C ILE A 343 3.73 21.64 25.95
N GLY A 344 2.66 22.14 25.33
CA GLY A 344 2.44 23.56 25.13
C GLY A 344 2.20 23.92 23.66
N ALA A 345 2.58 25.15 23.29
CA ALA A 345 2.33 25.73 21.98
C ALA A 345 3.42 25.40 20.94
N TYR A 346 3.00 25.27 19.68
CA TYR A 346 3.86 25.02 18.53
C TYR A 346 3.90 26.29 17.66
N ALA A 347 5.11 26.75 17.36
CA ALA A 347 5.34 27.88 16.46
C ALA A 347 5.75 27.36 15.08
N TYR A 348 5.24 27.99 14.02
CA TYR A 348 5.50 27.62 12.62
C TYR A 348 5.84 28.86 11.80
N PRO A 349 6.56 28.70 10.68
CA PRO A 349 6.77 29.77 9.71
C PRO A 349 5.45 30.26 9.07
N ALA A 350 5.54 31.39 8.37
CA ALA A 350 4.49 31.83 7.45
C ALA A 350 4.37 30.86 6.26
N ALA A 351 3.20 30.79 5.63
CA ALA A 351 2.93 29.86 4.51
C ALA A 351 3.87 30.05 3.29
N THR A 352 4.41 31.26 3.11
CA THR A 352 5.35 31.59 2.03
C THR A 352 6.82 31.37 2.40
N ALA A 353 7.12 31.02 3.65
CA ALA A 353 8.47 30.73 4.12
C ALA A 353 8.80 29.25 3.90
N ALA A 354 10.08 28.90 4.00
CA ALA A 354 10.52 27.51 3.94
C ALA A 354 9.99 26.71 5.14
N ARG A 355 9.52 25.50 4.86
CA ARG A 355 9.00 24.50 5.79
C ARG A 355 7.81 24.99 6.63
N PRO A 356 6.71 25.47 6.01
CA PRO A 356 5.58 26.06 6.72
C PRO A 356 4.85 25.05 7.63
N HIS A 357 5.03 23.74 7.41
CA HIS A 357 4.43 22.69 8.23
C HIS A 357 5.38 22.10 9.28
N ALA A 358 6.65 22.50 9.30
CA ALA A 358 7.62 22.08 10.30
C ALA A 358 7.67 23.10 11.47
N PRO A 359 7.48 22.68 12.74
CA PRO A 359 7.51 23.62 13.85
C PRO A 359 8.93 24.17 14.06
N THR A 360 9.08 25.48 14.20
CA THR A 360 10.36 26.15 14.52
C THR A 360 10.67 26.10 16.01
N SER A 361 9.64 26.01 16.85
CA SER A 361 9.80 25.77 18.28
C SER A 361 8.53 25.16 18.87
N VAL A 362 8.71 24.36 19.94
CA VAL A 362 7.60 23.82 20.73
C VAL A 362 7.88 24.10 22.19
N ALA A 363 6.93 24.71 22.89
CA ALA A 363 7.09 25.14 24.29
C ALA A 363 8.36 25.98 24.55
N GLY A 364 8.74 26.82 23.57
CA GLY A 364 9.97 27.63 23.62
C GLY A 364 11.26 26.89 23.27
N VAL A 365 11.24 25.56 23.12
CA VAL A 365 12.39 24.79 22.66
C VAL A 365 12.54 24.93 21.14
N ALA A 366 13.65 25.49 20.69
CA ALA A 366 13.94 25.71 19.26
C ALA A 366 14.33 24.41 18.54
N PHE A 367 13.75 24.22 17.35
CA PHE A 367 13.97 23.06 16.49
C PHE A 367 14.84 23.45 15.29
N SER A 368 15.42 22.47 14.61
CA SER A 368 16.24 22.70 13.41
C SER A 368 16.01 21.59 12.39
N TYR A 369 16.18 21.92 11.12
CA TYR A 369 15.93 21.02 10.01
C TYR A 369 16.99 21.20 8.91
N ASP A 370 17.29 20.14 8.18
CA ASP A 370 18.11 20.21 6.98
C ASP A 370 17.33 20.76 5.77
N ALA A 371 17.98 20.86 4.61
CA ALA A 371 17.38 21.41 3.39
C ALA A 371 16.30 20.50 2.78
N ASN A 372 16.27 19.21 3.12
CA ASN A 372 15.20 18.27 2.74
C ASN A 372 14.05 18.27 3.77
N GLY A 373 14.10 19.15 4.78
CA GLY A 373 13.06 19.26 5.79
C GLY A 373 13.14 18.22 6.90
N ASN A 374 14.24 17.45 6.99
CA ASN A 374 14.41 16.47 8.06
C ASN A 374 14.80 17.15 9.38
N MET A 375 14.16 16.79 10.49
CA MET A 375 14.40 17.38 11.81
C MET A 375 15.78 16.98 12.34
N THR A 376 16.72 17.91 12.44
CA THR A 376 18.06 17.66 13.00
C THR A 376 18.15 17.93 14.50
N LYS A 377 17.27 18.79 15.03
CA LYS A 377 17.13 19.05 16.47
C LYS A 377 15.65 19.17 16.81
N GLY A 378 15.21 18.40 17.81
CA GLY A 378 13.81 18.34 18.23
C GLY A 378 13.60 18.54 19.73
N LEU A 379 12.43 18.09 20.20
CA LEU A 379 12.04 18.15 21.61
C LEU A 379 13.05 17.41 22.51
N ASP A 380 13.17 17.85 23.76
CA ASP A 380 14.05 17.27 24.80
C ASP A 380 15.55 17.24 24.42
N GLY A 381 15.97 18.09 23.47
CA GLY A 381 17.35 18.13 22.98
C GLY A 381 17.72 16.97 22.07
N LYS A 382 16.72 16.27 21.51
CA LYS A 382 16.92 15.19 20.54
C LYS A 382 17.71 15.68 19.32
N VAL A 383 18.70 14.91 18.89
CA VAL A 383 19.53 15.20 17.71
C VAL A 383 19.46 14.03 16.74
N LEU A 384 19.07 14.30 15.49
CA LEU A 384 18.97 13.29 14.44
C LEU A 384 19.90 13.62 13.28
N THR A 385 20.45 12.60 12.65
CA THR A 385 21.16 12.72 11.37
C THR A 385 20.52 11.79 10.35
N TYR A 386 20.69 12.12 9.06
CA TYR A 386 20.04 11.41 7.96
C TYR A 386 21.07 10.98 6.93
N ASP A 387 20.82 9.84 6.31
CA ASP A 387 21.60 9.38 5.15
C ASP A 387 21.19 10.13 3.87
N VAL A 388 21.77 9.72 2.75
CA VAL A 388 21.51 10.30 1.41
C VAL A 388 20.09 10.03 0.90
N GLU A 389 19.37 9.10 1.52
CA GLU A 389 18.02 8.66 1.16
C GLU A 389 16.97 9.26 2.11
N ASN A 390 17.37 10.24 2.94
CA ASN A 390 16.54 10.86 3.97
C ASN A 390 16.03 9.90 5.05
N ARG A 391 16.77 8.84 5.34
CA ARG A 391 16.46 7.93 6.44
C ARG A 391 17.32 8.26 7.66
N VAL A 392 16.78 8.10 8.86
CA VAL A 392 17.50 8.43 10.10
C VAL A 392 18.73 7.51 10.24
N LYS A 393 19.91 8.09 10.23
CA LYS A 393 21.20 7.38 10.40
C LYS A 393 21.61 7.30 11.87
N THR A 394 21.40 8.36 12.64
CA THR A 394 21.66 8.36 14.08
C THR A 394 20.55 9.13 14.80
N ALA A 395 20.14 8.63 15.97
CA ALA A 395 19.26 9.34 16.88
C ALA A 395 19.88 9.42 18.27
N LYS A 396 20.00 10.63 18.81
CA LYS A 396 20.58 10.90 20.12
C LYS A 396 19.58 11.62 21.02
N LEU A 397 19.48 11.15 22.26
CA LEU A 397 18.71 11.78 23.34
C LEU A 397 19.52 11.70 24.63
N GLY A 398 19.87 12.85 25.23
CA GLY A 398 20.81 12.91 26.35
C GLY A 398 22.17 12.29 26.00
N SER A 399 22.61 11.30 26.78
CA SER A 399 23.83 10.51 26.49
C SER A 399 23.56 9.29 25.60
N ALA A 400 22.31 8.87 25.44
CA ALA A 400 21.94 7.70 24.63
C ALA A 400 22.05 8.04 23.14
N THR A 401 22.74 7.18 22.39
CA THR A 401 22.84 7.28 20.92
C THR A 401 22.52 5.93 20.31
N THR A 402 21.60 5.93 19.36
CA THR A 402 21.29 4.78 18.51
C THR A 402 21.74 5.07 17.10
N THR A 403 22.47 4.13 16.49
CA THR A 403 22.91 4.19 15.08
C THR A 403 22.16 3.15 14.27
N TYR A 404 21.69 3.53 13.08
CA TYR A 404 20.92 2.66 12.20
C TYR A 404 21.70 2.36 10.92
N ALA A 405 21.53 1.14 10.42
CA ALA A 405 21.97 0.75 9.09
C ALA A 405 20.80 0.12 8.32
N TYR A 406 20.76 0.38 7.02
CA TYR A 406 19.69 -0.06 6.14
C TYR A 406 20.20 -1.13 5.18
N GLY A 407 19.31 -2.05 4.82
CA GLY A 407 19.62 -3.17 3.93
C GLY A 407 19.59 -2.80 2.44
N ALA A 408 19.92 -3.77 1.60
CA ALA A 408 19.92 -3.64 0.15
C ALA A 408 18.52 -3.39 -0.45
N ASP A 409 17.48 -3.77 0.29
CA ASP A 409 16.06 -3.51 0.01
C ASP A 409 15.59 -2.14 0.55
N GLY A 410 16.46 -1.41 1.24
CA GLY A 410 16.19 -0.12 1.85
C GLY A 410 15.56 -0.17 3.24
N THR A 411 15.28 -1.36 3.78
CA THR A 411 14.67 -1.55 5.11
C THR A 411 15.67 -1.31 6.24
N ARG A 412 15.18 -1.00 7.45
CA ARG A 412 16.07 -0.84 8.62
C ARG A 412 16.59 -2.20 9.08
N LEU A 413 17.81 -2.53 8.67
CA LEU A 413 18.45 -3.81 8.93
C LEU A 413 19.06 -3.89 10.33
N LYS A 414 19.75 -2.84 10.81
CA LYS A 414 20.40 -2.84 12.13
C LYS A 414 20.06 -1.58 12.94
N ALA A 415 19.94 -1.76 14.24
CA ALA A 415 19.92 -0.68 15.24
C ALA A 415 20.94 -0.99 16.34
N THR A 416 21.87 -0.08 16.58
CA THR A 416 22.97 -0.26 17.56
C THR A 416 22.87 0.79 18.65
N ALA A 417 22.70 0.37 19.90
CA ALA A 417 22.62 1.25 21.07
C ALA A 417 23.40 0.65 22.23
N GLY A 418 24.20 1.49 22.93
CA GLY A 418 25.00 1.04 24.09
C GLY A 418 25.98 -0.11 23.77
N GLY A 419 26.41 -0.24 22.51
CA GLY A 419 27.29 -1.32 22.04
C GLY A 419 26.56 -2.62 21.65
N ALA A 420 25.25 -2.75 21.92
CA ALA A 420 24.45 -3.89 21.50
C ALA A 420 23.75 -3.60 20.15
N THR A 421 23.78 -4.58 19.24
CA THR A 421 23.13 -4.49 17.93
C THR A 421 21.88 -5.37 17.88
N THR A 422 20.77 -4.82 17.41
CA THR A 422 19.59 -5.59 16.99
C THR A 422 19.57 -5.66 15.47
N LEU A 423 19.56 -6.88 14.93
CA LEU A 423 19.35 -7.16 13.51
C LEU A 423 17.87 -7.46 13.28
N THR A 424 17.30 -6.89 12.22
CA THR A 424 15.88 -7.06 11.86
C THR A 424 15.75 -7.42 10.38
N ILE A 425 15.07 -8.54 10.09
CA ILE A 425 14.83 -9.05 8.74
C ILE A 425 13.39 -9.53 8.69
N GLY A 426 12.47 -8.69 8.21
CA GLY A 426 11.03 -8.99 8.19
C GLY A 426 10.52 -9.53 9.55
N PRO A 427 10.04 -10.79 9.62
CA PRO A 427 9.58 -11.43 10.86
C PRO A 427 10.68 -11.79 11.87
N ILE A 428 11.96 -11.57 11.54
CA ILE A 428 13.10 -12.05 12.33
C ILE A 428 13.73 -10.86 13.05
N GLU A 429 13.92 -10.99 14.36
CA GLU A 429 14.71 -10.07 15.16
C GLU A 429 15.79 -10.86 15.92
N VAL A 430 17.05 -10.47 15.76
CA VAL A 430 18.19 -11.04 16.52
C VAL A 430 18.77 -9.95 17.39
N ARG A 431 18.57 -10.08 18.70
CA ARG A 431 19.13 -9.15 19.69
C ARG A 431 20.55 -9.52 20.03
N ASN A 432 21.33 -8.47 20.30
CA ASN A 432 22.75 -8.57 20.62
C ASN A 432 23.54 -9.32 19.52
N PHE A 433 23.16 -9.10 18.27
CA PHE A 433 23.76 -9.68 17.08
C PHE A 433 25.28 -9.47 17.09
N LYS A 434 26.03 -10.58 17.16
CA LYS A 434 27.49 -10.67 17.27
C LYS A 434 28.11 -9.85 18.41
N GLY A 435 27.32 -9.54 19.44
CA GLY A 435 27.83 -8.93 20.65
C GLY A 435 28.58 -9.92 21.53
N THR A 436 29.13 -9.42 22.63
CA THR A 436 29.86 -10.23 23.62
C THR A 436 28.95 -11.04 24.55
N GLY A 437 27.67 -10.63 24.69
CA GLY A 437 26.63 -11.43 25.34
C GLY A 437 26.04 -12.50 24.42
N GLY A 438 25.23 -13.41 24.95
CA GLY A 438 24.45 -14.35 24.13
C GLY A 438 23.48 -13.63 23.19
N GLU A 439 23.19 -14.24 22.05
CA GLU A 439 22.19 -13.74 21.08
C GLU A 439 20.81 -14.28 21.41
N THR A 440 19.78 -13.45 21.21
CA THR A 440 18.39 -13.88 21.36
C THR A 440 17.64 -13.74 20.05
N LEU A 441 17.09 -14.86 19.57
CA LEU A 441 16.21 -14.90 18.42
C LEU A 441 14.75 -14.66 18.85
N ILE A 442 14.11 -13.70 18.21
CA ILE A 442 12.69 -13.40 18.34
C ILE A 442 12.07 -13.50 16.94
N LEU A 443 10.97 -14.22 16.84
CA LEU A 443 10.24 -14.40 15.58
C LEU A 443 8.83 -13.85 15.70
N TYR A 444 8.32 -13.31 14.60
CA TYR A 444 6.94 -12.84 14.44
C TYR A 444 6.27 -13.58 13.27
N PRO A 445 5.89 -14.87 13.43
CA PRO A 445 5.32 -15.67 12.34
C PRO A 445 4.03 -15.09 11.76
N ALA A 446 3.28 -14.35 12.59
CA ALA A 446 2.15 -13.52 12.20
C ALA A 446 2.10 -12.29 13.11
N PRO A 447 1.36 -11.23 12.75
CA PRO A 447 1.30 -9.98 13.53
C PRO A 447 0.89 -10.16 15.00
N TRP A 448 0.15 -11.22 15.32
CA TRP A 448 -0.36 -11.49 16.66
C TRP A 448 0.51 -12.45 17.48
N PHE A 449 1.65 -12.92 16.95
CA PHE A 449 2.51 -13.86 17.65
C PHE A 449 3.92 -13.35 17.79
N ARG A 450 4.47 -13.63 18.96
CA ARG A 450 5.91 -13.59 19.20
C ARG A 450 6.37 -14.95 19.66
N VAL A 451 7.46 -15.44 19.07
CA VAL A 451 8.14 -16.66 19.52
C VAL A 451 9.53 -16.33 20.01
N THR A 452 9.88 -16.79 21.20
CA THR A 452 11.23 -16.64 21.77
C THR A 452 11.61 -17.90 22.52
N GLY A 453 12.76 -18.50 22.18
CA GLY A 453 13.19 -19.77 22.79
C GLY A 453 12.17 -20.90 22.64
N GLY A 454 11.38 -20.91 21.55
CA GLY A 454 10.29 -21.87 21.31
C GLY A 454 8.98 -21.58 22.06
N THR A 455 8.94 -20.56 22.91
CA THR A 455 7.71 -20.16 23.63
C THR A 455 6.94 -19.13 22.81
N THR A 456 5.66 -19.41 22.53
CA THR A 456 4.74 -18.50 21.84
C THR A 456 3.99 -17.61 22.84
N SER A 457 4.01 -16.30 22.60
CA SER A 457 3.15 -15.31 23.23
C SER A 457 2.17 -14.74 22.20
N VAL A 458 0.96 -14.40 22.65
CA VAL A 458 -0.09 -13.79 21.83
C VAL A 458 -0.14 -12.29 22.10
N LEU A 459 -0.09 -11.49 21.04
CA LEU A 459 -0.14 -10.03 21.05
C LEU A 459 -1.56 -9.58 20.74
N HIS A 460 -2.31 -9.15 21.76
CA HIS A 460 -3.69 -8.67 21.64
C HIS A 460 -3.70 -7.21 21.24
N ARG A 461 -4.42 -6.90 20.17
CA ARG A 461 -4.38 -5.60 19.49
C ARG A 461 -5.69 -4.82 19.60
N ASP A 462 -5.59 -3.51 19.47
CA ASP A 462 -6.73 -2.59 19.43
C ASP A 462 -7.13 -2.18 18.02
N GLN A 463 -8.10 -1.28 17.90
CA GLN A 463 -8.71 -0.91 16.63
C GLN A 463 -7.78 -0.27 15.59
N VAL A 464 -6.59 0.19 16.01
CA VAL A 464 -5.54 0.72 15.12
C VAL A 464 -4.29 -0.16 15.14
N ASP A 465 -4.43 -1.41 15.56
CA ASP A 465 -3.40 -2.45 15.70
C ASP A 465 -2.40 -2.28 16.85
N SER A 466 -2.63 -1.37 17.79
CA SER A 466 -1.73 -1.19 18.93
C SER A 466 -1.81 -2.38 19.89
N ILE A 467 -0.67 -2.88 20.36
CA ILE A 467 -0.62 -4.00 21.30
C ILE A 467 -1.06 -3.52 22.68
N GLN A 468 -2.27 -3.89 23.09
CA GLN A 468 -2.84 -3.54 24.39
C GLN A 468 -2.52 -4.57 25.48
N ALA A 469 -2.40 -5.83 25.12
CA ALA A 469 -2.02 -6.87 26.08
C ALA A 469 -1.19 -7.97 25.41
N ILE A 470 -0.36 -8.64 26.20
CA ILE A 470 0.36 -9.83 25.76
C ILE A 470 0.03 -10.97 26.71
N THR A 471 -0.37 -12.13 26.18
CA THR A 471 -0.54 -13.34 26.97
C THR A 471 0.57 -14.35 26.69
N GLY A 472 1.16 -14.90 27.75
CA GLY A 472 2.22 -15.92 27.63
C GLY A 472 1.69 -17.30 27.28
N GLY A 473 2.57 -18.31 27.25
CA GLY A 473 2.22 -19.70 26.90
C GLY A 473 1.17 -20.35 27.80
N GLY A 474 1.05 -19.91 29.06
CA GLY A 474 0.00 -20.34 29.98
C GLY A 474 -1.30 -19.53 29.90
N GLY A 475 -1.42 -18.55 29.00
CA GLY A 475 -2.58 -17.67 28.86
C GLY A 475 -2.69 -16.56 29.93
N GLY A 476 -1.72 -16.43 30.84
CA GLY A 476 -1.66 -15.29 31.76
C GLY A 476 -1.22 -14.02 31.05
N VAL A 477 -1.75 -12.86 31.47
CA VAL A 477 -1.31 -11.54 30.98
C VAL A 477 0.10 -11.26 31.50
N VAL A 478 1.03 -11.04 30.57
CA VAL A 478 2.44 -10.73 30.84
C VAL A 478 2.80 -9.30 30.43
N LYS A 479 1.90 -8.55 29.79
CA LYS A 479 2.03 -7.11 29.57
C LYS A 479 0.64 -6.53 29.35
N ASP A 480 0.37 -5.36 29.93
CA ASP A 480 -0.81 -4.54 29.67
C ASP A 480 -0.34 -3.11 29.46
N THR A 481 -0.63 -2.56 28.27
CA THR A 481 -0.19 -1.25 27.84
C THR A 481 -1.39 -0.50 27.26
N THR A 482 -1.53 0.76 27.67
CA THR A 482 -2.49 1.69 27.07
C THR A 482 -1.74 2.78 26.34
N TYR A 483 -2.37 3.37 25.33
CA TYR A 483 -1.76 4.46 24.57
C TYR A 483 -2.64 5.70 24.68
N GLN A 484 -2.00 6.85 24.81
CA GLN A 484 -2.64 8.13 24.47
C GLN A 484 -2.98 8.15 22.97
N PRO A 485 -3.90 9.02 22.51
CA PRO A 485 -4.36 9.03 21.12
C PRO A 485 -3.22 9.02 20.09
N PHE A 486 -2.15 9.78 20.35
CA PHE A 486 -0.99 9.91 19.47
C PHE A 486 0.16 8.94 19.81
N GLY A 487 -0.11 7.85 20.54
CA GLY A 487 0.82 6.73 20.68
C GLY A 487 1.80 6.79 21.84
N GLU A 488 1.71 7.77 22.74
CA GLU A 488 2.47 7.72 24.00
C GLU A 488 1.99 6.54 24.84
N ALA A 489 2.83 5.52 25.00
CA ALA A 489 2.56 4.35 25.81
C ALA A 489 2.50 4.69 27.30
N ARG A 490 1.58 4.03 28.01
CA ARG A 490 1.35 4.15 29.44
C ARG A 490 1.06 2.75 29.99
N ASP A 491 2.00 2.25 30.78
CA ASP A 491 1.86 0.95 31.44
C ASP A 491 1.02 1.13 32.72
N ALA A 492 -0.11 0.44 32.79
CA ALA A 492 -1.10 0.63 33.85
C ALA A 492 -0.80 -0.15 35.13
N THR A 493 0.00 -1.20 35.01
CA THR A 493 0.51 -1.96 36.15
C THR A 493 1.96 -1.60 36.37
N SER A 494 2.35 -1.26 37.59
CA SER A 494 3.76 -1.17 38.02
C SER A 494 4.48 -2.53 38.02
N ILE A 495 3.96 -3.52 37.30
CA ILE A 495 4.66 -4.74 36.97
C ILE A 495 5.68 -4.32 35.93
N GLU A 496 6.95 -4.15 36.34
CA GLU A 496 8.07 -3.98 35.41
C GLU A 496 7.90 -4.96 34.26
N ASN A 497 7.74 -4.44 33.03
CA ASN A 497 7.62 -5.16 31.75
C ASN A 497 8.18 -6.61 31.82
N PRO A 498 7.38 -7.63 32.23
CA PRO A 498 7.95 -8.90 32.68
C PRO A 498 8.29 -9.83 31.52
N ILE A 499 8.20 -9.34 30.28
CA ILE A 499 8.64 -10.05 29.09
C ILE A 499 10.15 -9.79 28.94
N SER A 500 10.96 -10.82 29.16
CA SER A 500 12.38 -10.81 28.86
C SER A 500 12.66 -11.74 27.68
N PRO A 501 13.29 -11.24 26.59
CA PRO A 501 13.62 -9.84 26.35
C PRO A 501 12.37 -8.99 26.04
N SER A 502 12.39 -7.69 26.34
CA SER A 502 11.24 -6.77 26.21
C SER A 502 10.61 -6.77 24.82
N GLU A 503 9.30 -6.60 24.69
CA GLU A 503 8.68 -6.42 23.37
C GLU A 503 8.98 -5.01 22.82
N SER A 504 9.46 -4.94 21.57
CA SER A 504 9.76 -3.69 20.86
C SER A 504 8.55 -3.16 20.11
N HIS A 505 7.61 -4.03 19.70
CA HIS A 505 6.38 -3.61 19.04
C HIS A 505 5.36 -3.10 20.07
N GLY A 506 4.66 -2.02 19.73
CA GLY A 506 3.70 -1.41 20.65
C GLY A 506 2.59 -0.70 19.92
N TYR A 507 2.70 0.62 19.82
CA TYR A 507 1.72 1.45 19.13
C TYR A 507 1.60 1.02 17.66
N ILE A 508 0.36 0.82 17.21
CA ILE A 508 -0.03 0.31 15.89
C ILE A 508 0.67 -0.99 15.45
N GLY A 509 1.22 -1.74 16.42
CA GLY A 509 1.95 -2.98 16.16
C GLY A 509 3.34 -2.76 15.57
N GLU A 510 3.85 -1.53 15.59
CA GLU A 510 5.16 -1.16 15.05
C GLU A 510 6.21 -0.95 16.15
N ARG A 511 7.48 -0.88 15.73
CA ARG A 511 8.63 -0.87 16.65
C ARG A 511 8.84 0.49 17.32
N TYR A 512 9.08 0.46 18.63
CA TYR A 512 9.49 1.59 19.43
C TYR A 512 10.97 1.48 19.81
N ASP A 513 11.76 2.47 19.39
CA ASP A 513 13.16 2.59 19.80
C ASP A 513 13.22 3.43 21.09
N ALA A 514 13.34 2.75 22.23
CA ALA A 514 13.28 3.39 23.55
C ALA A 514 14.43 4.39 23.81
N GLY A 515 15.63 4.14 23.26
CA GLY A 515 16.79 5.04 23.45
C GLY A 515 16.53 6.48 22.98
N PRO A 516 16.08 6.69 21.73
CA PRO A 516 15.68 8.01 21.24
C PRO A 516 14.22 8.36 21.49
N GLU A 517 13.43 7.48 22.10
CA GLU A 517 11.98 7.62 22.31
C GLU A 517 11.18 7.85 21.01
N LEU A 518 11.51 7.11 19.94
CA LEU A 518 10.85 7.26 18.63
C LEU A 518 10.20 5.96 18.16
N GLN A 519 9.08 6.11 17.47
CA GLN A 519 8.40 5.03 16.76
C GLN A 519 8.98 4.91 15.34
N PHE A 520 9.39 3.70 14.95
CA PHE A 520 9.84 3.41 13.60
C PHE A 520 8.66 2.89 12.78
N LEU A 521 8.18 3.70 11.84
CA LEU A 521 7.05 3.40 10.95
C LEU A 521 7.55 3.08 9.55
N ASN A 522 8.59 2.23 9.48
CA ASN A 522 9.24 1.75 8.25
C ASN A 522 9.90 2.83 7.38
N ALA A 523 9.13 3.71 6.76
CA ALA A 523 9.68 4.80 5.95
C ALA A 523 10.18 5.99 6.78
N ARG A 524 9.44 6.34 7.85
CA ARG A 524 9.73 7.52 8.67
C ARG A 524 9.72 7.19 10.15
N TYR A 525 10.46 7.99 10.89
CA TYR A 525 10.39 8.01 12.34
C TYR A 525 9.33 9.00 12.80
N TYR A 526 8.48 8.55 13.72
CA TYR A 526 7.43 9.32 14.36
C TYR A 526 7.78 9.55 15.83
N ASP A 527 7.59 10.77 16.32
CA ASP A 527 7.79 11.11 17.72
C ASP A 527 6.41 11.19 18.41
N PRO A 528 6.01 10.17 19.21
CA PRO A 528 4.68 10.13 19.82
C PRO A 528 4.44 11.28 20.80
N LYS A 529 5.49 11.73 21.50
CA LYS A 529 5.43 12.87 22.42
C LYS A 529 5.16 14.14 21.62
N LEU A 530 5.90 14.39 20.54
CA LEU A 530 5.66 15.52 19.64
C LEU A 530 4.37 15.39 18.81
N SER A 531 3.87 14.17 18.62
CA SER A 531 2.72 13.87 17.76
C SER A 531 2.91 14.26 16.30
N LEU A 532 4.16 14.22 15.82
CA LEU A 532 4.56 14.56 14.46
C LEU A 532 5.64 13.60 13.94
N PHE A 533 5.70 13.45 12.63
CA PHE A 533 6.85 12.82 11.98
C PHE A 533 8.12 13.67 12.13
N THR A 534 9.27 13.00 12.15
CA THR A 534 10.59 13.64 12.22
C THR A 534 11.11 14.09 10.85
N SER A 535 10.45 13.68 9.77
CA SER A 535 10.79 14.00 8.38
C SER A 535 9.52 14.22 7.57
N PRO A 536 9.58 15.00 6.48
CA PRO A 536 8.40 15.26 5.68
C PRO A 536 8.03 14.02 4.85
N ASP A 537 6.73 13.82 4.63
CA ASP A 537 6.22 12.80 3.72
C ASP A 537 6.66 13.09 2.29
N TRP A 538 7.24 12.12 1.58
CA TRP A 538 7.72 12.31 0.22
C TRP A 538 6.71 11.99 -0.88
N LEU A 539 5.55 11.44 -0.54
CA LEU A 539 4.56 11.08 -1.56
C LEU A 539 3.96 12.34 -2.16
N ASP A 540 3.29 12.25 -3.31
CA ASP A 540 2.63 13.44 -3.83
C ASP A 540 1.46 13.85 -2.93
N VAL A 541 1.33 15.16 -2.63
CA VAL A 541 0.29 15.68 -1.73
C VAL A 541 -1.13 15.48 -2.25
N THR A 542 -1.30 15.20 -3.54
CA THR A 542 -2.60 14.94 -4.17
C THR A 542 -3.01 13.49 -4.12
N LEU A 543 -2.16 12.60 -3.61
CA LEU A 543 -2.57 11.22 -3.42
C LEU A 543 -3.61 11.12 -2.32
N PRO A 544 -4.61 10.26 -2.51
CA PRO A 544 -5.58 10.02 -1.45
C PRO A 544 -4.88 9.58 -0.17
N GLY A 545 -5.21 10.25 0.93
CA GLY A 545 -4.70 9.93 2.26
C GLY A 545 -3.37 10.54 2.66
N VAL A 546 -2.60 11.16 1.76
CA VAL A 546 -1.33 11.84 2.12
C VAL A 546 -1.58 13.25 2.66
N GLY A 547 -2.30 14.07 1.89
CA GLY A 547 -2.59 15.46 2.24
C GLY A 547 -1.37 16.40 2.10
N THR A 548 -1.61 17.68 2.34
CA THR A 548 -0.60 18.74 2.14
C THR A 548 0.33 18.96 3.32
N ASN A 549 -0.06 18.55 4.53
CA ASN A 549 0.79 18.67 5.70
C ASN A 549 1.75 17.48 5.81
N ARG A 550 3.01 17.73 5.47
CA ARG A 550 4.05 16.70 5.41
C ARG A 550 4.41 16.02 6.73
N PHE A 551 4.07 16.60 7.89
CA PHE A 551 4.50 16.12 9.20
C PHE A 551 3.36 15.56 10.06
N ALA A 552 2.11 15.76 9.64
CA ALA A 552 0.95 15.31 10.40
C ALA A 552 0.87 13.78 10.42
N TYR A 553 0.57 13.22 11.58
CA TYR A 553 0.34 11.79 11.74
C TYR A 553 -1.15 11.48 11.61
N ALA A 554 -1.50 10.49 10.78
CA ALA A 554 -2.86 9.94 10.63
C ALA A 554 -3.95 11.01 10.42
N GLY A 555 -3.64 12.09 9.69
CA GLY A 555 -4.56 13.22 9.47
C GLY A 555 -5.02 13.93 10.75
N ASN A 556 -4.30 13.77 11.86
CA ASN A 556 -4.73 14.15 13.22
C ASN A 556 -5.99 13.39 13.73
N SER A 557 -6.26 12.20 13.21
CA SER A 557 -7.32 11.28 13.67
C SER A 557 -6.76 9.91 14.12
N PRO A 558 -5.75 9.88 15.01
CA PRO A 558 -4.95 8.68 15.29
C PRO A 558 -5.68 7.55 16.05
N VAL A 559 -6.92 7.79 16.45
CA VAL A 559 -7.82 6.79 17.07
C VAL A 559 -8.61 6.02 16.00
N ASN A 560 -8.78 6.62 14.82
CA ASN A 560 -9.55 6.08 13.71
C ASN A 560 -8.68 5.64 12.53
N MET A 561 -7.44 6.13 12.47
CA MET A 561 -6.49 5.93 11.37
C MET A 561 -5.10 5.68 11.94
N SER A 562 -4.29 4.91 11.22
CA SER A 562 -2.86 4.75 11.47
C SER A 562 -2.05 4.79 10.17
N ASP A 563 -0.74 5.01 10.31
CA ASP A 563 0.22 5.05 9.21
C ASP A 563 1.36 4.02 9.42
N PRO A 564 1.11 2.70 9.20
CA PRO A 564 2.12 1.66 9.46
C PRO A 564 3.33 1.75 8.52
N GLY A 565 3.11 2.21 7.29
CA GLY A 565 4.16 2.39 6.29
C GLY A 565 4.92 3.71 6.42
N GLY A 566 4.44 4.60 7.28
CA GLY A 566 5.01 5.92 7.51
C GLY A 566 4.92 6.85 6.31
N ASN A 567 4.11 6.63 5.29
CA ASN A 567 3.85 7.58 4.19
C ASN A 567 2.38 7.62 3.77
N CYS A 568 1.54 6.92 4.51
CA CYS A 568 0.15 6.76 4.14
C CYS A 568 -0.72 6.93 5.39
N PRO A 569 -1.03 8.18 5.74
CA PRO A 569 -1.86 8.54 6.89
C PRO A 569 -3.23 7.84 6.95
N MET A 570 -3.72 7.30 5.83
CA MET A 570 -5.00 6.58 5.72
C MET A 570 -4.87 5.08 5.37
N CYS A 571 -3.66 4.52 5.26
CA CYS A 571 -3.49 3.13 4.78
C CYS A 571 -3.93 2.06 5.78
N ALA A 572 -4.16 2.41 7.05
CA ALA A 572 -4.70 1.47 8.03
C ALA A 572 -5.98 2.02 8.68
N ALA A 573 -7.02 2.13 7.85
CA ALA A 573 -8.39 1.87 8.29
C ALA A 573 -8.74 0.36 8.17
N ALA A 574 -7.78 -0.47 7.74
CA ALA A 574 -8.01 -1.88 7.49
C ALA A 574 -8.28 -2.66 8.78
N GLY A 575 -7.51 -2.45 9.87
CA GLY A 575 -7.54 -3.29 11.08
C GLY A 575 -8.94 -3.57 11.66
N PHE A 576 -9.80 -2.55 11.73
CA PHE A 576 -11.04 -2.67 12.49
C PHE A 576 -12.13 -1.75 11.96
N GLY A 577 -12.73 -2.15 10.83
CA GLY A 577 -14.04 -1.69 10.32
C GLY A 577 -14.41 -0.25 10.68
N ALA A 578 -13.71 0.74 10.14
CA ALA A 578 -14.07 2.14 10.30
C ALA A 578 -13.78 2.88 9.00
N LEU A 579 -14.82 3.50 8.40
CA LEU A 579 -14.80 4.31 7.17
C LEU A 579 -15.12 3.57 5.86
N ALA A 580 -16.28 2.91 5.80
CA ALA A 580 -16.88 2.39 4.57
C ALA A 580 -17.35 3.47 3.56
N GLY A 581 -17.12 4.76 3.84
CA GLY A 581 -17.54 5.88 2.96
C GLY A 581 -16.42 6.86 2.63
N LEU A 582 -15.16 6.42 2.71
CA LEU A 582 -13.99 7.13 2.15
C LEU A 582 -12.96 6.14 1.57
N ALA A 583 -12.97 4.88 2.03
CA ALA A 583 -12.16 3.80 1.48
C ALA A 583 -12.65 3.28 0.10
N GLY A 584 -13.91 3.54 -0.25
CA GLY A 584 -14.52 3.05 -1.51
C GLY A 584 -13.88 3.64 -2.76
N GLN A 585 -13.45 4.90 -2.72
CA GLN A 585 -12.73 5.53 -3.83
C GLN A 585 -11.32 4.95 -3.99
N PHE A 586 -10.62 4.74 -2.86
CA PHE A 586 -9.23 4.29 -2.82
C PHE A 586 -9.04 2.87 -3.33
N ALA A 587 -9.93 1.93 -2.97
CA ALA A 587 -9.86 0.56 -3.46
C ALA A 587 -10.14 0.47 -4.98
N SER A 588 -11.02 1.33 -5.52
CA SER A 588 -11.31 1.37 -6.95
C SER A 588 -10.17 2.00 -7.76
N ASP A 589 -9.50 3.01 -7.21
CA ASP A 589 -8.36 3.68 -7.85
C ASP A 589 -7.10 2.81 -7.80
N VAL A 590 -6.87 2.07 -6.71
CA VAL A 590 -5.77 1.09 -6.59
C VAL A 590 -6.00 -0.12 -7.52
N TYR A 591 -7.25 -0.55 -7.72
CA TYR A 591 -7.59 -1.67 -8.62
C TYR A 591 -7.55 -1.27 -10.11
N GLY A 592 -7.89 -0.03 -10.45
CA GLY A 592 -7.78 0.51 -11.81
C GLY A 592 -6.33 0.69 -12.29
N VAL A 593 -5.43 1.07 -11.38
CA VAL A 593 -3.99 1.23 -11.66
C VAL A 593 -3.30 -0.10 -11.97
N LEU A 594 -3.83 -1.23 -11.49
CA LEU A 594 -3.25 -2.57 -11.72
C LEU A 594 -3.59 -3.19 -13.09
N GLN A 595 -4.59 -2.66 -13.81
CA GLN A 595 -5.09 -3.28 -15.06
C GLN A 595 -4.65 -2.55 -16.35
N GLY A 596 -4.16 -1.31 -16.25
CA GLY A 596 -3.72 -0.52 -17.40
C GLY A 596 -2.21 -0.63 -17.61
N GLY A 597 -1.77 -1.59 -18.43
CA GLY A 597 -0.36 -1.71 -18.82
C GLY A 597 0.13 -0.55 -19.67
N GLU A 598 0.44 0.60 -19.04
CA GLU A 598 1.34 1.67 -19.50
C GLU A 598 1.76 2.52 -18.28
N TRP A 599 2.91 2.22 -17.67
CA TRP A 599 3.45 3.02 -16.57
C TRP A 599 4.14 4.26 -17.14
N SER A 600 3.51 5.43 -17.07
CA SER A 600 4.07 6.64 -17.69
C SER A 600 4.02 7.90 -16.80
N SER A 601 3.59 7.82 -15.54
CA SER A 601 3.57 9.00 -14.66
C SER A 601 3.84 8.75 -13.17
N ALA A 602 4.30 9.81 -12.50
CA ALA A 602 4.52 9.89 -11.04
C ALA A 602 3.26 9.63 -10.19
N ARG A 603 2.05 9.78 -10.76
CA ARG A 603 0.78 9.59 -10.07
C ARG A 603 0.41 8.11 -9.94
N ASP A 604 0.78 7.29 -10.92
CA ASP A 604 0.50 5.84 -10.95
C ASP A 604 1.41 5.08 -9.98
N TYR A 605 2.60 5.63 -9.74
CA TYR A 605 3.60 4.99 -8.90
C TYR A 605 3.34 5.12 -7.40
N ALA A 606 2.71 6.21 -6.99
CA ALA A 606 2.50 6.48 -5.60
C ALA A 606 1.26 5.75 -5.01
N ALA A 607 0.45 5.13 -5.88
CA ALA A 607 -0.52 4.09 -5.52
C ALA A 607 0.14 2.74 -5.14
N SER A 608 1.35 2.44 -5.64
CA SER A 608 2.06 1.19 -5.32
C SER A 608 2.60 1.15 -3.88
N ALA A 609 2.95 2.31 -3.31
CA ALA A 609 3.34 2.44 -1.90
C ALA A 609 2.16 2.15 -0.94
N ALA A 610 0.93 2.46 -1.38
CA ALA A 610 -0.29 2.10 -0.67
C ALA A 610 -0.68 0.63 -0.86
N ALA A 611 -0.45 0.06 -2.05
CA ALA A 611 -0.65 -1.37 -2.28
C ALA A 611 0.30 -2.25 -1.46
N GLY A 612 1.53 -1.81 -1.20
CA GLY A 612 2.47 -2.49 -0.30
C GLY A 612 1.99 -2.51 1.16
N ALA A 613 1.34 -1.42 1.62
CA ALA A 613 0.74 -1.35 2.95
C ALA A 613 -0.54 -2.20 3.07
N VAL A 614 -1.33 -2.31 1.99
CA VAL A 614 -2.52 -3.18 1.93
C VAL A 614 -2.12 -4.64 1.80
N ALA A 615 -1.09 -5.00 1.04
CA ALA A 615 -0.58 -6.37 0.96
C ALA A 615 -0.07 -6.88 2.32
N GLY A 616 0.52 -6.00 3.15
CA GLY A 616 0.90 -6.33 4.53
C GLY A 616 -0.28 -6.49 5.49
N ALA A 617 -1.43 -5.88 5.21
CA ALA A 617 -2.64 -6.01 6.02
C ALA A 617 -3.62 -7.09 5.52
N THR A 618 -3.53 -7.49 4.24
CA THR A 618 -4.42 -8.48 3.61
C THR A 618 -3.74 -9.83 3.31
N LEU A 619 -2.43 -9.94 3.51
CA LEU A 619 -1.74 -11.23 3.53
C LEU A 619 -1.09 -11.33 4.89
N GLY A 620 -1.49 -12.34 5.68
CA GLY A 620 -0.79 -12.74 6.90
C GLY A 620 0.60 -13.32 6.58
N LEU A 621 1.42 -12.55 5.88
CA LEU A 621 2.80 -12.84 5.58
C LEU A 621 3.60 -11.66 6.06
N ALA A 622 4.40 -11.91 7.09
CA ALA A 622 5.67 -11.24 7.21
C ALA A 622 6.55 -11.62 6.01
N THR A 623 6.25 -11.04 4.85
CA THR A 623 7.31 -10.67 3.92
C THR A 623 8.03 -9.49 4.55
N PRO A 624 9.36 -9.35 4.44
CA PRO A 624 9.97 -8.07 4.71
C PRO A 624 9.24 -7.09 3.79
N ALA A 625 8.54 -6.17 4.43
CA ALA A 625 8.09 -4.97 3.78
C ALA A 625 9.28 -4.48 2.94
N VAL A 626 9.19 -4.56 1.61
CA VAL A 626 9.90 -3.61 0.76
C VAL A 626 9.16 -2.27 0.94
N VAL A 627 9.16 -1.77 2.18
CA VAL A 627 8.98 -0.37 2.54
C VAL A 627 10.40 0.15 2.74
N GLY A 628 11.17 0.01 1.67
CA GLY A 628 12.34 0.81 1.38
C GLY A 628 12.01 1.68 0.19
N VAL A 629 10.91 2.43 0.25
CA VAL A 629 10.89 3.70 -0.48
C VAL A 629 11.65 4.65 0.43
N GLY A 630 12.69 5.24 -0.13
CA GLY A 630 13.74 6.01 0.50
C GLY A 630 14.25 6.98 -0.55
N THR A 631 13.33 7.69 -1.22
CA THR A 631 13.66 8.62 -2.32
C THR A 631 12.54 9.64 -2.46
N GLY A 632 12.85 10.90 -2.15
CA GLY A 632 11.92 12.02 -2.26
C GLY A 632 11.64 12.41 -3.70
N VAL A 633 10.38 12.61 -4.09
CA VAL A 633 10.00 13.09 -5.43
C VAL A 633 10.24 12.07 -6.55
N VAL A 634 9.17 11.32 -6.83
CA VAL A 634 8.97 10.32 -7.89
C VAL A 634 9.97 9.16 -7.84
N ALA A 635 9.68 8.21 -6.94
CA ALA A 635 10.00 6.81 -7.23
C ALA A 635 9.26 6.45 -8.54
N GLY A 636 10.02 6.11 -9.58
CA GLY A 636 9.55 5.49 -10.80
C GLY A 636 10.44 4.27 -11.09
N ALA A 637 9.79 3.09 -11.15
CA ALA A 637 10.28 1.74 -11.46
C ALA A 637 11.28 1.09 -10.46
N ALA A 638 11.16 -0.12 -9.89
CA ALA A 638 10.19 -1.22 -9.79
C ALA A 638 10.65 -2.08 -8.60
N SER A 639 9.88 -2.09 -7.50
CA SER A 639 9.82 -3.26 -6.61
C SER A 639 8.69 -4.11 -7.17
N GLY A 640 9.03 -5.06 -8.04
CA GLY A 640 8.04 -5.95 -8.65
C GLY A 640 7.34 -6.80 -7.60
N VAL A 641 6.01 -6.71 -7.54
CA VAL A 641 5.15 -7.63 -6.78
C VAL A 641 4.04 -8.12 -7.71
N THR A 642 4.13 -9.42 -8.03
CA THR A 642 3.10 -10.36 -8.49
C THR A 642 2.16 -10.00 -9.64
N GLY A 643 2.35 -10.70 -10.76
CA GLY A 643 1.26 -11.08 -11.62
C GLY A 643 0.38 -12.14 -10.94
N THR A 644 -0.92 -11.85 -10.86
CA THR A 644 -1.98 -12.86 -10.79
C THR A 644 -2.91 -12.64 -11.98
N VAL A 645 -3.05 -13.69 -12.77
CA VAL A 645 -3.91 -13.81 -13.94
C VAL A 645 -5.35 -13.43 -13.60
N ALA A 646 -5.88 -12.37 -14.24
CA ALA A 646 -7.32 -12.09 -14.31
C ALA A 646 -7.80 -12.30 -15.75
N GLY A 647 -7.76 -13.56 -16.20
CA GLY A 647 -8.47 -14.00 -17.38
C GLY A 647 -9.89 -14.45 -17.00
N GLY A 648 -10.90 -13.69 -17.43
CA GLY A 648 -12.28 -14.18 -17.56
C GLY A 648 -13.31 -13.55 -16.62
N LEU A 649 -14.14 -12.65 -17.17
CA LEU A 649 -15.61 -12.57 -17.03
C LEU A 649 -16.11 -11.18 -17.47
N TYR A 650 -16.17 -10.95 -18.79
CA TYR A 650 -17.08 -9.97 -19.37
C TYR A 650 -18.26 -10.73 -19.98
N ARG A 651 -19.43 -10.65 -19.36
CA ARG A 651 -20.68 -10.91 -20.06
C ARG A 651 -21.81 -10.02 -19.53
N ASP A 652 -22.43 -9.30 -20.46
CA ASP A 652 -23.76 -8.68 -20.42
C ASP A 652 -24.02 -7.45 -19.54
N GLY A 653 -23.23 -6.37 -19.73
CA GLY A 653 -23.78 -5.01 -19.90
C GLY A 653 -24.62 -4.36 -18.79
N GLN A 654 -24.71 -4.91 -17.57
CA GLN A 654 -25.35 -4.28 -16.42
C GLN A 654 -24.37 -4.16 -15.24
N MET A 655 -24.25 -2.95 -14.68
CA MET A 655 -23.51 -2.73 -13.44
C MET A 655 -24.29 -3.31 -12.25
N PRO A 656 -23.68 -4.12 -11.37
CA PRO A 656 -24.28 -4.51 -10.09
C PRO A 656 -24.41 -3.30 -9.16
N SER A 657 -25.40 -3.32 -8.26
CA SER A 657 -25.72 -2.19 -7.38
C SER A 657 -24.62 -1.90 -6.34
N VAL A 658 -24.58 -0.68 -5.79
CA VAL A 658 -23.59 -0.20 -4.80
C VAL A 658 -23.44 -1.15 -3.59
N GLY A 659 -24.48 -1.91 -3.24
CA GLY A 659 -24.45 -2.92 -2.17
C GLY A 659 -23.65 -4.18 -2.46
N GLU A 660 -23.49 -4.58 -3.73
CA GLU A 660 -22.71 -5.75 -4.17
C GLU A 660 -21.25 -5.40 -4.50
N GLN A 661 -20.97 -4.11 -4.74
CA GLN A 661 -19.61 -3.58 -4.89
C GLN A 661 -18.95 -3.32 -3.52
N LEU A 662 -19.74 -2.97 -2.50
CA LEU A 662 -19.26 -2.71 -1.13
C LEU A 662 -18.90 -3.98 -0.34
N THR A 663 -19.38 -5.16 -0.74
CA THR A 663 -18.99 -6.44 -0.11
C THR A 663 -17.61 -6.93 -0.55
N GLY A 664 -16.97 -6.25 -1.52
CA GLY A 664 -15.61 -6.55 -1.97
C GLY A 664 -14.54 -5.56 -1.52
N ALA A 665 -14.91 -4.50 -0.79
CA ALA A 665 -13.99 -3.44 -0.35
C ALA A 665 -14.18 -3.02 1.12
N ALA A 666 -15.24 -3.48 1.79
CA ALA A 666 -15.22 -3.72 3.22
C ALA A 666 -15.04 -5.22 3.38
N ILE A 667 -14.13 -5.64 4.27
CA ILE A 667 -14.03 -6.91 5.01
C ILE A 667 -12.55 -7.13 5.37
N GLY A 668 -12.26 -6.97 6.67
CA GLY A 668 -11.16 -7.52 7.48
C GLY A 668 -9.68 -7.06 7.35
N GLY A 669 -9.31 -6.05 8.14
CA GLY A 669 -8.02 -6.06 8.88
C GLY A 669 -8.08 -6.88 10.16
N ALA A 670 -8.92 -7.89 10.09
CA ALA A 670 -9.15 -8.95 11.01
C ALA A 670 -9.40 -10.10 10.04
N PHE A 671 -8.36 -10.78 9.55
CA PHE A 671 -8.51 -11.90 8.58
C PHE A 671 -9.40 -11.66 7.33
N GLY A 672 -9.50 -10.44 6.79
CA GLY A 672 -10.19 -10.13 5.52
C GLY A 672 -9.23 -9.57 4.48
N GLY A 673 -8.16 -10.31 4.28
CA GLY A 673 -7.50 -10.31 2.99
C GLY A 673 -7.56 -11.73 2.49
N PHE A 674 -8.08 -11.86 1.27
CA PHE A 674 -8.57 -13.08 0.65
C PHE A 674 -9.96 -13.53 1.08
N LEU A 675 -10.97 -13.07 0.33
CA LEU A 675 -12.07 -13.91 -0.15
C LEU A 675 -12.77 -13.34 -1.39
N ARG A 676 -12.75 -14.12 -2.48
CA ARG A 676 -13.95 -14.40 -3.27
C ARG A 676 -14.04 -15.90 -3.52
N PRO A 677 -15.23 -16.51 -3.45
CA PRO A 677 -15.45 -17.89 -3.89
C PRO A 677 -15.49 -17.93 -5.42
N MET A 678 -14.70 -18.81 -6.05
CA MET A 678 -15.12 -19.41 -7.32
C MET A 678 -15.69 -20.79 -7.03
N ALA A 679 -16.89 -21.03 -7.56
CA ALA A 679 -17.64 -22.26 -7.41
C ALA A 679 -16.87 -23.50 -7.90
N ARG A 680 -17.26 -24.65 -7.33
CA ARG A 680 -16.78 -26.02 -7.60
C ARG A 680 -16.67 -26.41 -9.09
N PRO A 681 -15.83 -27.43 -9.40
CA PRO A 681 -15.46 -27.82 -10.76
C PRO A 681 -16.53 -28.71 -11.42
N LEU A 682 -16.70 -28.54 -12.73
CA LEU A 682 -17.05 -29.65 -13.63
C LEU A 682 -15.82 -29.94 -14.51
N THR A 683 -15.40 -31.20 -14.43
CA THR A 683 -14.25 -31.88 -15.01
C THR A 683 -13.99 -31.62 -16.50
N ARG A 684 -12.72 -31.43 -16.91
CA ARG A 684 -11.91 -32.36 -17.73
C ARG A 684 -10.52 -31.75 -18.05
N GLU A 685 -9.49 -32.59 -18.13
CA GLU A 685 -8.05 -32.29 -18.07
C GLU A 685 -7.40 -31.69 -19.35
N THR A 686 -6.19 -31.13 -19.16
CA THR A 686 -5.02 -30.92 -20.08
C THR A 686 -4.98 -29.72 -21.05
N PRO A 687 -3.79 -29.28 -21.53
CA PRO A 687 -2.57 -28.81 -20.86
C PRO A 687 -2.19 -27.34 -21.26
N ALA A 688 -1.21 -26.75 -20.58
CA ALA A 688 -0.85 -25.32 -20.63
C ALA A 688 -0.22 -24.81 -21.96
N ILE A 689 -0.53 -23.56 -22.32
CA ILE A 689 0.04 -22.73 -23.41
C ILE A 689 0.72 -21.49 -22.78
N PRO A 690 1.83 -20.95 -23.34
CA PRO A 690 2.61 -19.86 -22.75
C PRO A 690 1.98 -18.46 -22.97
N GLU A 691 2.29 -17.56 -22.05
CA GLU A 691 1.75 -16.21 -21.86
C GLU A 691 2.26 -15.21 -22.93
N VAL A 692 1.34 -14.48 -23.59
CA VAL A 692 1.60 -13.32 -24.47
C VAL A 692 0.99 -12.08 -23.81
N ALA A 693 1.70 -10.94 -23.90
CA ALA A 693 1.49 -9.70 -23.15
C ALA A 693 0.05 -9.10 -23.17
N PRO A 694 -0.39 -8.43 -22.09
CA PRO A 694 -1.75 -7.90 -21.95
C PRO A 694 -2.04 -6.68 -22.85
N ALA A 695 -3.29 -6.61 -23.32
CA ALA A 695 -3.83 -5.62 -24.24
C ALA A 695 -4.02 -4.23 -23.61
N LYS A 696 -3.68 -3.17 -24.35
CA LYS A 696 -3.98 -1.77 -24.03
C LYS A 696 -5.40 -1.41 -24.45
N THR A 697 -6.16 -0.77 -23.57
CA THR A 697 -7.49 -0.21 -23.85
C THR A 697 -7.37 1.15 -24.54
N TYR A 698 -7.50 1.18 -25.88
CA TYR A 698 -7.50 2.43 -26.65
C TYR A 698 -8.93 2.98 -26.79
N VAL A 699 -9.28 4.02 -26.02
CA VAL A 699 -10.46 4.86 -26.29
C VAL A 699 -10.02 5.98 -27.24
N GLY A 700 -10.50 5.94 -28.48
CA GLY A 700 -10.25 6.96 -29.50
C GLY A 700 -9.45 6.48 -30.71
N ILE A 701 -9.87 5.39 -31.34
CA ILE A 701 -9.33 4.98 -32.64
C ILE A 701 -9.75 6.02 -33.69
N ASP A 702 -8.78 6.73 -34.26
CA ASP A 702 -8.96 7.41 -35.54
C ASP A 702 -9.33 6.34 -36.58
N ILE A 703 -10.59 6.36 -37.03
CA ILE A 703 -11.20 5.24 -37.75
C ILE A 703 -10.50 5.03 -39.10
N GLU A 704 -10.00 6.11 -39.71
CA GLU A 704 -9.17 6.06 -40.91
C GLU A 704 -7.80 5.41 -40.65
N ALA A 705 -7.27 5.49 -39.42
CA ALA A 705 -6.01 4.83 -39.04
C ALA A 705 -6.18 3.32 -38.80
N SER A 706 -7.39 2.83 -38.53
CA SER A 706 -7.67 1.41 -38.29
C SER A 706 -7.83 0.57 -39.58
N TRP A 707 -8.13 1.24 -40.69
CA TRP A 707 -8.28 0.63 -42.02
C TRP A 707 -7.10 1.02 -42.92
N GLY A 708 -6.25 0.05 -43.26
CA GLY A 708 -4.94 0.32 -43.87
C GLY A 708 -4.96 1.03 -45.23
N ASN A 709 -6.10 1.05 -45.92
CA ASN A 709 -6.31 1.90 -47.09
C ASN A 709 -7.74 2.48 -47.07
N PRO A 710 -7.92 3.73 -46.59
CA PRO A 710 -9.23 4.35 -46.43
C PRO A 710 -10.09 4.37 -47.70
N ARG A 711 -9.45 4.42 -48.89
CA ARG A 711 -10.17 4.41 -50.19
C ARG A 711 -10.92 3.12 -50.48
N THR A 712 -10.61 2.03 -49.77
CA THR A 712 -11.24 0.71 -49.96
C THR A 712 -12.35 0.42 -48.97
N LEU A 713 -12.49 1.21 -47.90
CA LEU A 713 -13.44 0.97 -46.82
C LEU A 713 -14.89 1.04 -47.33
N ALA A 714 -15.23 2.05 -48.13
CA ALA A 714 -16.58 2.23 -48.67
C ALA A 714 -17.05 1.04 -49.54
N ASP A 715 -16.19 0.53 -50.42
CA ASP A 715 -16.49 -0.64 -51.27
C ASP A 715 -16.60 -1.93 -50.45
N HIS A 716 -15.78 -2.08 -49.40
CA HIS A 716 -15.83 -3.23 -48.51
C HIS A 716 -17.09 -3.23 -47.63
N PHE A 717 -17.46 -2.07 -47.09
CA PHE A 717 -18.71 -1.88 -46.34
C PHE A 717 -19.94 -2.13 -47.22
N ALA A 718 -19.97 -1.63 -48.46
CA ALA A 718 -21.10 -1.85 -49.37
C ALA A 718 -21.33 -3.34 -49.68
N ARG A 719 -20.26 -4.15 -49.72
CA ARG A 719 -20.35 -5.59 -50.02
C ARG A 719 -20.63 -6.47 -48.80
N HIS A 720 -20.14 -6.08 -47.62
CA HIS A 720 -20.09 -6.98 -46.45
C HIS A 720 -20.59 -6.35 -45.14
N GLY A 721 -20.87 -5.05 -45.08
CA GLY A 721 -21.30 -4.37 -43.87
C GLY A 721 -22.59 -4.97 -43.28
N ALA A 722 -23.53 -5.33 -44.15
CA ALA A 722 -24.78 -5.99 -43.77
C ALA A 722 -24.57 -7.36 -43.11
N ASP A 723 -23.53 -8.11 -43.51
CA ASP A 723 -23.23 -9.44 -42.96
C ASP A 723 -22.91 -9.40 -41.45
N PHE A 724 -22.49 -8.23 -40.95
CA PHE A 724 -22.13 -7.99 -39.54
C PHE A 724 -23.10 -7.06 -38.81
N GLY A 725 -24.19 -6.62 -39.47
CA GLY A 725 -25.10 -5.63 -38.91
C GLY A 725 -24.47 -4.26 -38.67
N ALA A 726 -23.46 -3.89 -39.46
CA ALA A 726 -22.84 -2.57 -39.35
C ALA A 726 -23.77 -1.48 -39.92
N VAL A 727 -24.02 -0.44 -39.14
CA VAL A 727 -24.93 0.66 -39.48
C VAL A 727 -24.29 1.74 -40.36
N ASP A 728 -22.97 1.82 -40.37
CA ASP A 728 -22.16 2.72 -41.18
C ASP A 728 -20.72 2.17 -41.37
N GLN A 729 -19.92 2.84 -42.21
CA GLN A 729 -18.53 2.45 -42.51
C GLN A 729 -17.64 2.45 -41.25
N ASP A 730 -17.94 3.34 -40.31
CA ASP A 730 -17.19 3.53 -39.08
C ASP A 730 -17.41 2.38 -38.09
N ALA A 731 -18.65 1.96 -37.91
CA ALA A 731 -19.02 0.79 -37.14
C ALA A 731 -18.38 -0.47 -37.73
N TYR A 732 -18.35 -0.57 -39.06
CA TYR A 732 -17.75 -1.70 -39.76
C TYR A 732 -16.23 -1.79 -39.56
N ALA A 733 -15.50 -0.66 -39.68
CA ALA A 733 -14.06 -0.61 -39.42
C ALA A 733 -13.71 -0.93 -37.94
N ARG A 734 -14.53 -0.45 -36.99
CA ARG A 734 -14.40 -0.82 -35.56
C ARG A 734 -14.61 -2.32 -35.35
N MET A 735 -15.62 -2.92 -35.98
CA MET A 735 -15.87 -4.36 -35.87
C MET A 735 -14.71 -5.20 -36.42
N ALA A 736 -14.09 -4.77 -37.52
CA ALA A 736 -12.93 -5.45 -38.10
C ALA A 736 -11.68 -5.39 -37.21
N SER A 737 -11.45 -4.25 -36.55
CA SER A 737 -10.35 -4.07 -35.60
C SER A 737 -10.57 -4.88 -34.32
N GLN A 738 -11.79 -4.86 -33.78
CA GLN A 738 -12.17 -5.69 -32.64
C GLN A 738 -12.09 -7.19 -32.96
N PHE A 739 -12.36 -7.60 -34.21
CA PHE A 739 -12.17 -8.98 -34.63
C PHE A 739 -10.70 -9.39 -34.54
N PHE A 740 -9.77 -8.53 -34.95
CA PHE A 740 -8.33 -8.79 -34.84
C PHE A 740 -7.90 -8.96 -33.39
N GLU A 741 -8.33 -8.05 -32.51
CA GLU A 741 -8.01 -8.11 -31.08
C GLU A 741 -8.57 -9.38 -30.42
N ARG A 742 -9.84 -9.71 -30.72
CA ARG A 742 -10.46 -10.95 -30.24
C ARG A 742 -9.75 -12.19 -30.76
N ALA A 743 -9.27 -12.16 -32.00
CA ALA A 743 -8.56 -13.27 -32.59
C ALA A 743 -7.21 -13.54 -31.91
N LEU A 744 -6.49 -12.47 -31.59
CA LEU A 744 -5.25 -12.55 -30.80
C LEU A 744 -5.55 -13.09 -29.39
N ALA A 745 -6.61 -12.60 -28.74
CA ALA A 745 -7.00 -13.05 -27.40
C ALA A 745 -7.48 -14.51 -27.35
N LYS A 746 -8.16 -14.99 -28.40
CA LYS A 746 -8.73 -16.34 -28.47
C LYS A 746 -7.83 -17.37 -29.16
N GLY A 747 -6.68 -16.96 -29.71
CA GLY A 747 -5.81 -17.84 -30.48
C GLY A 747 -6.49 -18.41 -31.74
N LEU A 748 -7.32 -17.62 -32.42
CA LEU A 748 -8.02 -18.09 -33.62
C LEU A 748 -7.03 -18.51 -34.71
N PRO A 749 -7.41 -19.45 -35.61
CA PRO A 749 -6.61 -19.84 -36.76
C PRO A 749 -5.98 -18.63 -37.46
N THR A 750 -4.66 -18.55 -37.41
CA THR A 750 -3.88 -17.42 -37.90
C THR A 750 -2.78 -17.88 -38.85
N ARG A 751 -2.60 -17.20 -39.98
CA ARG A 751 -1.51 -17.39 -40.94
C ARG A 751 -0.80 -16.07 -41.16
N ILE A 752 0.53 -16.09 -41.13
CA ILE A 752 1.37 -14.92 -41.42
C ILE A 752 2.13 -15.20 -42.71
N ASP A 753 2.01 -14.31 -43.68
CA ASP A 753 2.79 -14.39 -44.92
C ASP A 753 4.20 -13.80 -44.76
N ALA A 754 5.09 -14.07 -45.72
CA ALA A 754 6.49 -13.63 -45.68
C ALA A 754 6.68 -12.11 -45.63
N LYS A 755 5.63 -11.31 -45.87
CA LYS A 755 5.65 -9.84 -45.80
C LYS A 755 5.04 -9.32 -44.49
N GLY A 756 4.77 -10.19 -43.52
CA GLY A 756 4.14 -9.85 -42.24
C GLY A 756 2.64 -9.59 -42.35
N GLY A 757 1.98 -9.95 -43.46
CA GLY A 757 0.53 -9.86 -43.58
C GLY A 757 -0.14 -10.94 -42.73
N ILE A 758 -1.07 -10.53 -41.86
CA ILE A 758 -1.71 -11.42 -40.90
C ILE A 758 -3.10 -11.78 -41.41
N ARG A 759 -3.45 -13.06 -41.39
CA ARG A 759 -4.79 -13.57 -41.77
C ARG A 759 -5.36 -14.35 -40.61
N VAL A 760 -6.62 -14.11 -40.31
CA VAL A 760 -7.34 -14.68 -39.19
C VAL A 760 -8.66 -15.25 -39.67
N TYR A 761 -9.04 -16.43 -39.16
CA TYR A 761 -10.34 -17.02 -39.41
C TYR A 761 -10.99 -17.54 -38.13
N ASP A 762 -12.25 -17.19 -37.91
CA ASP A 762 -13.12 -17.73 -36.87
C ASP A 762 -14.07 -18.76 -37.51
N PRO A 763 -13.88 -20.07 -37.25
CA PRO A 763 -14.74 -21.10 -37.81
C PRO A 763 -16.15 -21.11 -37.20
N ASP A 764 -16.31 -20.65 -35.95
CA ASP A 764 -17.59 -20.66 -35.24
C ASP A 764 -18.49 -19.52 -35.74
N ALA A 765 -17.89 -18.36 -36.02
CA ALA A 765 -18.58 -17.20 -36.56
C ALA A 765 -18.54 -17.11 -38.11
N ASN A 766 -17.90 -18.07 -38.79
CA ASN A 766 -17.56 -18.02 -40.22
C ASN A 766 -17.04 -16.64 -40.65
N THR A 767 -16.07 -16.11 -39.92
CA THR A 767 -15.59 -14.73 -40.09
C THR A 767 -14.11 -14.71 -40.41
N PHE A 768 -13.71 -13.97 -41.44
CA PHE A 768 -12.34 -13.85 -41.92
C PHE A 768 -11.87 -12.39 -41.88
N GLY A 769 -10.62 -12.17 -41.48
CA GLY A 769 -9.97 -10.87 -41.53
C GLY A 769 -8.53 -11.00 -42.02
N ALA A 770 -8.08 -10.03 -42.83
CA ALA A 770 -6.66 -9.88 -43.14
C ALA A 770 -6.17 -8.47 -42.80
N TYR A 771 -4.94 -8.41 -42.32
CA TYR A 771 -4.35 -7.23 -41.68
C TYR A 771 -2.94 -6.99 -42.22
N ASN A 772 -2.52 -5.74 -42.20
CA ASN A 772 -1.13 -5.34 -42.40
C ASN A 772 -0.27 -5.75 -41.20
N ALA A 773 1.05 -5.73 -41.37
CA ALA A 773 2.00 -6.03 -40.28
C ALA A 773 1.86 -5.08 -39.08
N ASN A 774 1.35 -3.87 -39.30
CA ASN A 774 1.07 -2.88 -38.25
C ASN A 774 -0.34 -3.03 -37.62
N GLY A 775 -1.07 -4.11 -37.92
CA GLY A 775 -2.39 -4.39 -37.35
C GLY A 775 -3.58 -3.70 -38.03
N THR A 776 -3.34 -2.84 -39.02
CA THR A 776 -4.44 -2.16 -39.75
C THR A 776 -5.17 -3.10 -40.70
N THR A 777 -6.49 -2.95 -40.82
CA THR A 777 -7.36 -3.86 -41.58
C THR A 777 -7.15 -3.71 -43.10
N LYS A 778 -7.02 -4.83 -43.81
CA LYS A 778 -7.07 -4.92 -45.29
C LYS A 778 -8.44 -5.37 -45.80
N THR A 779 -9.02 -6.38 -45.17
CA THR A 779 -10.30 -6.99 -45.55
C THR A 779 -10.92 -7.69 -44.35
N PHE A 780 -12.25 -7.72 -44.28
CA PHE A 780 -13.00 -8.32 -43.18
C PHE A 780 -14.38 -8.81 -43.65
N TYR A 781 -14.65 -10.11 -43.73
CA TYR A 781 -15.93 -10.60 -44.29
C TYR A 781 -16.24 -12.03 -43.89
N ARG A 782 -17.44 -12.53 -44.24
CA ARG A 782 -17.82 -13.94 -44.07
C ARG A 782 -17.59 -14.73 -45.35
N PRO A 783 -16.66 -15.71 -45.37
CA PRO A 783 -16.41 -16.51 -46.57
C PRO A 783 -17.62 -17.34 -47.00
N THR A 784 -17.81 -17.48 -48.32
CA THR A 784 -18.87 -18.30 -48.91
C THR A 784 -18.47 -19.76 -49.12
N SER A 785 -17.17 -20.08 -49.06
CA SER A 785 -16.64 -21.43 -49.23
C SER A 785 -16.16 -22.01 -47.89
N PRO A 786 -16.57 -23.25 -47.53
CA PRO A 786 -16.09 -23.92 -46.31
C PRO A 786 -14.57 -24.19 -46.32
N THR A 787 -13.97 -24.25 -47.52
CA THR A 787 -12.52 -24.49 -47.71
C THR A 787 -11.73 -23.18 -47.90
N TYR A 788 -12.34 -22.02 -47.67
CA TYR A 788 -11.72 -20.72 -47.92
C TYR A 788 -10.43 -20.52 -47.12
N TRP A 789 -10.43 -20.96 -45.86
CA TRP A 789 -9.28 -20.87 -44.96
C TRP A 789 -8.08 -21.70 -45.43
N ASP A 790 -8.33 -22.91 -45.94
CA ASP A 790 -7.27 -23.83 -46.37
C ASP A 790 -6.42 -23.24 -47.50
N ARG A 791 -7.03 -22.40 -48.33
CA ARG A 791 -6.41 -21.75 -49.50
C ARG A 791 -5.66 -20.45 -49.16
N GLN A 792 -5.66 -20.01 -47.90
CA GLN A 792 -5.01 -18.76 -47.51
C GLN A 792 -3.48 -18.90 -47.46
N PRO A 793 -2.69 -17.97 -48.02
CA PRO A 793 -1.23 -18.05 -47.96
C PRO A 793 -0.69 -17.73 -46.55
N GLY A 794 0.46 -18.30 -46.21
CA GLY A 794 1.17 -18.11 -44.93
C GLY A 794 1.33 -19.41 -44.14
N ASN A 795 2.31 -19.44 -43.24
CA ASN A 795 2.54 -20.58 -42.35
C ASN A 795 1.76 -20.37 -41.04
N GLY A 796 1.11 -21.42 -40.52
CA GLY A 796 0.48 -21.37 -39.21
C GLY A 796 1.53 -21.34 -38.09
N PRO A 797 1.23 -20.82 -36.88
CA PRO A 797 2.13 -20.99 -35.74
C PRO A 797 2.23 -22.47 -35.40
N THR A 798 3.37 -23.09 -35.71
CA THR A 798 3.76 -24.43 -35.25
C THR A 798 3.86 -24.41 -33.72
N ILE A 799 2.84 -24.93 -33.04
CA ILE A 799 2.98 -25.43 -31.67
C ILE A 799 3.92 -26.63 -31.74
N PHE A 800 5.02 -26.59 -31.01
CA PHE A 800 5.98 -27.70 -30.89
C PHE A 800 5.26 -29.01 -30.54
N GLY A 801 5.34 -29.98 -31.45
CA GLY A 801 5.21 -31.41 -31.16
C GLY A 801 6.30 -32.12 -31.97
N GLY A 802 7.30 -32.69 -31.32
CA GLY A 802 8.33 -33.48 -32.03
C GLY A 802 7.78 -34.84 -32.52
N PRO A 803 8.57 -35.66 -33.24
CA PRO A 803 9.65 -35.37 -34.16
C PRO A 803 9.21 -35.59 -35.63
N ARG A 804 9.46 -34.61 -36.49
CA ARG A 804 10.14 -34.72 -37.79
C ARG A 804 10.11 -33.35 -38.46
#